data_AF-A0A8T5T126-F1
#
_entry.id   AF-A0A8T5T126-F1
#
_cell.length_a   1.000
_cell.length_b   1.000
_cell.length_c   1.000
_cell.angle_alpha   90.00
_cell.angle_beta   90.00
_cell.angle_gamma   90.00
#
_symmetry.space_group_name_H-M   'P 1'
#
loop_
_entity.id
_entity.type
_entity.pdbx_description
1 polymer ?
#
loop_
_entity_poly.entity_id
_entity_poly.type
_entity_poly.pdbx_seq_one_letter_code
_entity_poly.pdbx_strand_id
1 'polypeptide(L)'
;MITTRESINYQFSLIFGYSSPNDIVVGDVIGPGKLTKGKMNQLSQEVITYLRMYNAILRDFTGSELFSIEFELYNYDEKEALTKIFPKSMLLIPGKFKDCESLLLALKPETGYLDTHKSRESINNVSKLFFEVEEFTDHPDLNKDQKTLVLRNFASRFSKKLYGDLLEDKWNKKLIGVSTSLPTEKEMLDTFASIKSDVNYYWNKKPIEIKFSNPAFQKMSDPLDEHPSREHLKYAISEPSANYVVEKTLQLGSNLLNLANTGTIDESKDSVITFIIDRINARIEQIKEKHTVKWMIDKYEKDLKIIENIFNQFLEKSNEFLLSGESGSLQELLKIFGDFIHKELGNSQKIHDEIYIIANQSISQSIHNSDKIRANDLNSSVYIFSEIVKASFKIIKESLPHYLARRRLKTFILNLIDELMSKFTHEQEPAKNIGINILTKFQEFLFNQIELKTINLTKGTHYDEEILVREFKKIIKHSVPLFFDKSQLDISDIISFAEIQTNASDSIKEHIDNFKTFSTELDYLLSYILRYSTINRFLKEESKNKIIDPVTFSNKFHRFLEKRIGGINLAWKYYILEWITDYAKQFFKVEEQRSWTLNEIVSDFINFLEERELREQEIDHFLIFLDQYIAKVSNDLNHGIFLEFYKQFEYCRGIAIEFPLYVRKRIETELSLLNMKQEELSPIEFLRLNEQDTFNNYIEEVNLKYFSKLIPRPVSIILNHKFTDNEIELFKRELFHVFNFKYWGNKSLFEISDNFKEVYRAWLIEE
;
A
#
# COMPACT_ATOMS: atom_id res chain seq x y z
N MET A 1 33.21 3.35 -5.34
CA MET A 1 33.63 2.26 -4.43
C MET A 1 32.73 2.37 -3.22
N ILE A 2 31.86 1.40 -2.96
CA ILE A 2 30.93 1.46 -1.82
C ILE A 2 31.75 1.22 -0.55
N THR A 3 31.72 2.16 0.39
CA THR A 3 32.42 2.00 1.68
C THR A 3 31.70 0.95 2.54
N THR A 4 32.42 0.31 3.48
CA THR A 4 31.81 -0.68 4.40
C THR A 4 30.60 -0.10 5.14
N ARG A 5 30.63 1.20 5.47
CA ARG A 5 29.53 1.92 6.14
C ARG A 5 28.31 2.12 5.25
N GLU A 6 28.51 2.49 3.98
CA GLU A 6 27.42 2.61 3.01
C GLU A 6 26.78 1.25 2.74
N SER A 7 27.59 0.20 2.56
CA SER A 7 27.09 -1.17 2.40
C SER A 7 26.21 -1.59 3.58
N ILE A 8 26.65 -1.31 4.81
CA ILE A 8 25.88 -1.58 6.02
C ILE A 8 24.57 -0.76 6.00
N ASN A 9 24.62 0.54 5.69
CA ASN A 9 23.41 1.38 5.64
C ASN A 9 22.44 0.99 4.50
N TYR A 10 22.91 0.40 3.41
CA TYR A 10 22.05 -0.13 2.35
C TYR A 10 21.35 -1.42 2.78
N GLN A 11 21.99 -2.22 3.64
CA GLN A 11 21.43 -3.46 4.20
C GLN A 11 20.56 -3.21 5.42
N PHE A 12 20.91 -2.19 6.20
CA PHE A 12 20.30 -1.82 7.45
C PHE A 12 19.83 -0.37 7.39
N SER A 13 18.52 -0.20 7.37
CA SER A 13 17.89 1.11 7.54
C SER A 13 16.90 1.04 8.69
N LEU A 14 16.72 2.16 9.38
CA LEU A 14 15.88 2.26 10.55
C LEU A 14 15.11 3.57 10.52
N ILE A 15 13.79 3.50 10.61
CA ILE A 15 12.93 4.65 10.86
C ILE A 15 12.32 4.46 12.23
N PHE A 16 12.53 5.45 13.10
CA PHE A 16 11.95 5.48 14.43
C PHE A 16 11.02 6.67 14.55
N GLY A 17 9.80 6.43 15.02
CA GLY A 17 8.83 7.46 15.38
C GLY A 17 8.40 7.33 16.83
N TYR A 18 8.13 8.45 17.48
CA TYR A 18 7.52 8.55 18.80
C TYR A 18 6.39 9.57 18.75
N SER A 19 5.28 9.25 19.39
CA SER A 19 4.17 10.17 19.59
C SER A 19 3.64 10.08 21.01
N SER A 20 3.33 11.25 21.56
CA SER A 20 2.73 11.40 22.88
C SER A 20 1.30 11.93 22.82
N PRO A 21 0.55 11.88 23.94
CA PRO A 21 -0.79 12.47 24.06
C PRO A 21 -0.83 13.99 23.88
N ASN A 22 0.31 14.66 24.00
CA ASN A 22 0.45 16.10 23.80
C ASN A 22 0.56 16.48 22.30
N ASP A 23 0.26 15.54 21.39
CA ASP A 23 0.42 15.65 19.94
C ASP A 23 1.85 15.99 19.47
N ILE A 24 2.86 15.72 20.30
CA ILE A 24 4.25 15.85 19.88
C ILE A 24 4.63 14.57 19.14
N VAL A 25 5.06 14.72 17.89
CA VAL A 25 5.59 13.63 17.07
C VAL A 25 7.02 13.95 16.68
N VAL A 26 7.95 13.08 17.06
CA VAL A 26 9.37 13.18 16.75
C VAL A 26 9.90 11.84 16.26
N GLY A 27 10.97 11.87 15.48
CA GLY A 27 11.59 10.65 14.98
C GLY A 27 12.93 10.92 14.31
N ASP A 28 13.56 9.83 13.86
CA ASP A 28 14.79 9.88 13.08
C ASP A 28 14.81 8.77 12.03
N VAL A 29 15.59 9.00 10.97
CA VAL A 29 15.80 8.04 9.89
C VAL A 29 17.29 7.79 9.76
N ILE A 30 17.70 6.54 9.91
CA ILE A 30 19.05 6.08 9.61
C ILE A 30 18.96 5.23 8.36
N GLY A 31 19.60 5.69 7.29
CA GLY A 31 19.58 5.00 6.00
C GLY A 31 20.72 5.48 5.10
N PRO A 32 20.72 5.05 3.84
CA PRO A 32 21.75 5.44 2.88
C PRO A 32 21.55 6.87 2.34
N GLY A 33 20.34 7.42 2.43
CA GLY A 33 20.03 8.77 1.98
C GLY A 33 20.50 9.87 2.94
N LYS A 34 20.75 11.07 2.40
CA LYS A 34 20.99 12.29 3.16
C LYS A 34 19.72 13.14 3.13
N LEU A 35 18.93 13.08 4.21
CA LEU A 35 17.69 13.84 4.35
C LEU A 35 17.85 15.04 5.29
N THR A 36 17.14 16.12 4.99
CA THR A 36 16.97 17.26 5.90
C THR A 36 16.18 16.87 7.13
N LYS A 37 16.42 17.60 8.23
CA LYS A 37 15.65 17.45 9.47
C LYS A 37 14.14 17.65 9.28
N GLY A 38 13.73 18.53 8.35
CA GLY A 38 12.32 18.73 8.02
C GLY A 38 11.69 17.47 7.45
N LYS A 39 12.31 16.90 6.41
CA LYS A 39 11.82 15.69 5.75
C LYS A 39 11.82 14.46 6.66
N MET A 40 12.83 14.32 7.52
CA MET A 40 12.88 13.23 8.51
C MET A 40 11.70 13.26 9.49
N ASN A 41 11.29 14.44 9.97
CA ASN A 41 10.12 14.56 10.84
C ASN A 41 8.81 14.23 10.11
N GLN A 42 8.66 14.71 8.87
CA GLN A 42 7.49 14.41 8.05
C GLN A 42 7.32 12.89 7.87
N LEU A 43 8.40 12.19 7.50
CA LEU A 43 8.37 10.74 7.34
C LEU A 43 8.00 10.03 8.65
N SER A 44 8.56 10.47 9.77
CA SER A 44 8.26 9.91 11.09
C SER A 44 6.77 10.09 11.48
N GLN A 45 6.17 11.23 11.12
CA GLN A 45 4.74 11.50 11.32
C GLN A 45 3.84 10.61 10.46
N GLU A 46 4.20 10.41 9.20
CA GLU A 46 3.48 9.54 8.27
C GLU A 46 3.49 8.08 8.76
N VAL A 47 4.65 7.58 9.22
CA VAL A 47 4.81 6.23 9.83
C VAL A 47 3.84 6.02 11.01
N ILE A 48 3.80 6.96 11.97
CA ILE A 48 2.92 6.88 13.14
C ILE A 48 1.44 6.94 12.75
N THR A 49 1.11 7.78 11.78
CA THR A 49 -0.26 7.90 11.27
C THR A 49 -0.75 6.58 10.69
N TYR A 50 0.07 5.92 9.87
CA TYR A 50 -0.27 4.59 9.33
C TYR A 50 -0.47 3.54 10.42
N LEU A 51 0.35 3.54 11.47
CA LEU A 51 0.18 2.63 12.60
C LEU A 51 -1.16 2.85 13.32
N ARG A 52 -1.51 4.10 13.62
CA ARG A 52 -2.76 4.45 14.31
C ARG A 52 -3.98 4.02 13.51
N MET A 53 -3.99 4.32 12.22
CA MET A 53 -5.04 3.89 11.31
C MET A 53 -5.15 2.37 11.25
N TYR A 54 -4.02 1.67 11.17
CA TYR A 54 -3.99 0.21 11.12
C TYR A 54 -4.46 -0.42 12.44
N ASN A 55 -4.01 0.07 13.60
CA ASN A 55 -4.47 -0.40 14.91
C ASN A 55 -5.97 -0.14 15.13
N ALA A 56 -6.53 0.97 14.63
CA ALA A 56 -7.96 1.23 14.69
C ALA A 56 -8.75 0.15 13.91
N ILE A 57 -8.25 -0.24 12.73
CA ILE A 57 -8.81 -1.35 11.95
C ILE A 57 -8.69 -2.67 12.72
N LEU A 58 -7.52 -2.99 13.26
CA LEU A 58 -7.30 -4.23 14.00
C LEU A 58 -8.23 -4.35 15.21
N ARG A 59 -8.46 -3.28 15.97
CA ARG A 59 -9.35 -3.30 17.13
C ARG A 59 -10.80 -3.63 16.74
N ASP A 60 -11.30 -3.10 15.63
CA ASP A 60 -12.68 -3.36 15.17
C ASP A 60 -12.84 -4.78 14.60
N PHE A 61 -11.89 -5.24 13.78
CA PHE A 61 -12.00 -6.50 13.06
C PHE A 61 -11.47 -7.72 13.83
N THR A 62 -10.55 -7.53 14.78
CA THR A 62 -9.86 -8.64 15.48
C THR A 62 -9.83 -8.50 17.00
N GLY A 63 -10.29 -7.38 17.57
CA GLY A 63 -10.16 -7.12 19.01
C GLY A 63 -8.71 -7.01 19.50
N SER A 64 -7.76 -6.80 18.58
CA SER A 64 -6.32 -6.87 18.86
C SER A 64 -5.59 -5.60 18.42
N GLU A 65 -4.37 -5.43 18.89
CA GLU A 65 -3.41 -4.44 18.38
C GLU A 65 -2.22 -5.12 17.73
N LEU A 66 -1.53 -4.38 16.86
CA LEU A 66 -0.33 -4.89 16.25
C LEU A 66 0.76 -5.18 17.28
N PHE A 67 1.30 -6.40 17.25
CA PHE A 67 2.51 -6.76 17.98
C PHE A 67 3.78 -6.58 17.13
N SER A 68 3.77 -7.13 15.91
CA SER A 68 4.84 -6.95 14.91
C SER A 68 4.41 -7.45 13.53
N ILE A 69 4.98 -6.90 12.46
CA ILE A 69 4.86 -7.43 11.10
C ILE A 69 6.25 -7.64 10.52
N GLU A 70 6.50 -8.81 9.94
CA GLU A 70 7.67 -9.05 9.09
C GLU A 70 7.22 -9.18 7.64
N PHE A 71 7.89 -8.45 6.75
CA PHE A 71 7.77 -8.57 5.31
C PHE A 71 9.08 -9.10 4.74
N GLU A 72 9.00 -10.04 3.82
CA GLU A 72 10.05 -10.33 2.86
C GLU A 72 10.05 -9.26 1.78
N LEU A 73 11.24 -8.81 1.37
CA LEU A 73 11.41 -7.85 0.29
C LEU A 73 11.84 -8.58 -0.98
N TYR A 74 10.86 -8.84 -1.84
CA TYR A 74 11.10 -9.50 -3.11
C TYR A 74 11.62 -8.49 -4.14
N ASN A 75 12.81 -8.74 -4.69
CA ASN A 75 13.33 -7.95 -5.80
C ASN A 75 12.85 -8.52 -7.14
N TYR A 76 12.11 -7.73 -7.91
CA TYR A 76 11.62 -8.16 -9.22
C TYR A 76 12.68 -8.03 -10.34
N ASP A 77 13.79 -7.32 -10.11
CA ASP A 77 14.93 -7.21 -11.02
C ASP A 77 16.06 -8.17 -10.58
N GLU A 78 15.93 -9.44 -10.98
CA GLU A 78 16.84 -10.51 -10.59
C GLU A 78 18.30 -10.23 -10.96
N LYS A 79 18.56 -9.50 -12.06
CA LYS A 79 19.92 -9.19 -12.51
C LYS A 79 20.58 -8.17 -11.62
N GLU A 80 19.85 -7.11 -11.28
CA GLU A 80 20.39 -6.11 -10.38
C GLU A 80 20.56 -6.66 -8.97
N ALA A 81 19.66 -7.57 -8.53
CA ALA A 81 19.79 -8.29 -7.26
C ALA A 81 21.12 -9.06 -7.11
N LEU A 82 21.75 -9.48 -8.22
CA LEU A 82 23.07 -10.13 -8.21
C LEU A 82 24.24 -9.15 -8.06
N THR A 83 24.02 -7.86 -8.36
CA THR A 83 25.09 -6.85 -8.45
C THR A 83 25.00 -5.78 -7.36
N LYS A 84 23.81 -5.53 -6.83
CA LYS A 84 23.54 -4.56 -5.77
C LYS A 84 23.09 -5.26 -4.50
N ILE A 85 23.36 -4.60 -3.38
CA ILE A 85 23.03 -5.11 -2.06
C ILE A 85 21.67 -4.53 -1.65
N PHE A 86 20.69 -5.40 -1.44
CA PHE A 86 19.36 -5.01 -0.98
C PHE A 86 19.03 -5.67 0.36
N PRO A 87 18.21 -5.01 1.21
CA PRO A 87 17.61 -5.67 2.35
C PRO A 87 16.68 -6.78 1.86
N LYS A 88 16.63 -7.90 2.59
CA LYS A 88 15.74 -9.02 2.28
C LYS A 88 14.46 -9.00 3.09
N SER A 89 14.41 -8.19 4.14
CA SER A 89 13.21 -8.08 4.97
C SER A 89 13.03 -6.68 5.55
N MET A 90 11.78 -6.37 5.81
CA MET A 90 11.32 -5.16 6.48
C MET A 90 10.49 -5.57 7.69
N LEU A 91 10.81 -5.02 8.85
CA LEU A 91 10.17 -5.35 10.11
C LEU A 91 9.54 -4.10 10.72
N LEU A 92 8.30 -4.23 11.12
CA LEU A 92 7.53 -3.19 11.79
C LEU A 92 7.23 -3.64 13.22
N ILE A 93 7.73 -2.89 14.22
CA ILE A 93 7.49 -3.18 15.63
C ILE A 93 6.99 -1.92 16.35
N PRO A 94 5.72 -1.88 16.75
CA PRO A 94 5.23 -0.85 17.65
C PRO A 94 5.72 -1.07 19.08
N GLY A 95 6.04 0.01 19.76
CA GLY A 95 6.28 0.06 21.20
C GLY A 95 5.25 0.94 21.89
N LYS A 96 4.94 0.63 23.15
CA LYS A 96 3.96 1.37 23.94
C LYS A 96 4.43 1.49 25.39
N PHE A 97 4.28 2.69 25.95
CA PHE A 97 4.43 2.92 27.38
C PHE A 97 3.42 3.99 27.83
N LYS A 98 2.54 3.64 28.78
CA LYS A 98 1.35 4.44 29.13
C LYS A 98 0.56 4.79 27.86
N ASP A 99 0.30 6.08 27.64
CA ASP A 99 -0.41 6.61 26.47
C ASP A 99 0.54 7.00 25.31
N CYS A 100 1.85 6.79 25.47
CA CYS A 100 2.82 7.08 24.43
C CYS A 100 3.01 5.89 23.49
N GLU A 101 3.09 6.20 22.21
CA GLU A 101 3.27 5.24 21.13
C GLU A 101 4.61 5.48 20.46
N SER A 102 5.32 4.41 20.15
CA SER A 102 6.51 4.48 19.33
C SER A 102 6.46 3.41 18.26
N LEU A 103 7.21 3.61 17.19
CA LEU A 103 7.26 2.69 16.08
C LEU A 103 8.66 2.57 15.54
N LEU A 104 9.10 1.34 15.37
CA LEU A 104 10.31 0.99 14.67
C LEU A 104 9.96 0.33 13.33
N LEU A 105 10.49 0.89 12.24
CA LEU A 105 10.58 0.22 10.94
C LEU A 105 12.05 -0.07 10.66
N ALA A 106 12.42 -1.34 10.56
CA ALA A 106 13.79 -1.77 10.30
C ALA A 106 13.90 -2.58 9.01
N LEU A 107 14.86 -2.25 8.16
CA LEU A 107 15.28 -3.03 7.00
C LEU A 107 16.54 -3.81 7.39
N LYS A 108 16.64 -5.07 6.95
CA LYS A 108 17.77 -5.95 7.30
C LYS A 108 18.07 -6.97 6.17
N PRO A 109 19.28 -7.58 6.16
CA PRO A 109 19.69 -8.49 5.09
C PRO A 109 19.12 -9.92 5.19
N GLU A 110 18.43 -10.30 6.28
CA GLU A 110 17.97 -11.67 6.52
C GLU A 110 16.54 -11.75 7.08
N THR A 111 15.73 -12.69 6.58
CA THR A 111 14.36 -12.99 7.04
C THR A 111 14.36 -13.98 8.22
N GLY A 112 13.45 -13.82 9.19
CA GLY A 112 13.13 -14.85 10.20
C GLY A 112 14.09 -15.02 11.38
N TYR A 113 15.21 -14.28 11.44
CA TYR A 113 16.22 -14.43 12.50
C TYR A 113 15.97 -13.62 13.79
N LEU A 114 14.93 -12.77 13.83
CA LEU A 114 14.70 -11.88 14.97
C LEU A 114 13.77 -12.45 16.04
N ASP A 115 14.15 -12.22 17.28
CA ASP A 115 13.34 -12.36 18.47
C ASP A 115 12.49 -11.10 18.63
N THR A 116 11.26 -11.17 18.11
CA THR A 116 10.31 -10.05 18.10
C THR A 116 9.98 -9.58 19.52
N HIS A 117 9.99 -10.46 20.52
CA HIS A 117 9.75 -10.12 21.92
C HIS A 117 10.89 -9.26 22.49
N LYS A 118 12.15 -9.66 22.31
CA LYS A 118 13.32 -8.85 22.75
C LYS A 118 13.38 -7.49 22.07
N SER A 119 13.08 -7.44 20.78
CA SER A 119 13.08 -6.19 20.03
C SER A 119 11.97 -5.25 20.53
N ARG A 120 10.77 -5.77 20.82
CA ARG A 120 9.67 -4.99 21.40
C ARG A 120 9.99 -4.50 22.80
N GLU A 121 10.62 -5.32 23.65
CA GLU A 121 11.08 -4.90 24.97
C GLU A 121 12.08 -3.74 24.87
N SER A 122 13.02 -3.83 23.95
CA SER A 122 14.00 -2.76 23.68
C SER A 122 13.31 -1.45 23.28
N ILE A 123 12.29 -1.53 22.41
CA ILE A 123 11.53 -0.36 21.97
C ILE A 123 10.68 0.20 23.11
N ASN A 124 9.98 -0.64 23.89
CA ASN A 124 9.20 -0.19 25.05
C ASN A 124 10.09 0.50 26.09
N ASN A 125 11.30 -0.01 26.31
CA ASN A 125 12.29 0.64 27.18
C ASN A 125 12.69 2.02 26.63
N VAL A 126 12.86 2.15 25.31
CA VAL A 126 13.07 3.46 24.66
C VAL A 126 11.84 4.36 24.84
N SER A 127 10.61 3.86 24.66
CA SER A 127 9.38 4.64 24.86
C SER A 127 9.28 5.18 26.29
N LYS A 128 9.64 4.37 27.28
CA LYS A 128 9.70 4.77 28.69
C LYS A 128 10.70 5.90 28.91
N LEU A 129 11.93 5.74 28.42
CA LEU A 129 12.96 6.77 28.54
C LEU A 129 12.55 8.07 27.82
N PHE A 130 11.85 7.96 26.69
CA PHE A 130 11.32 9.10 25.97
C PHE A 130 10.26 9.85 26.76
N PHE A 131 9.35 9.11 27.40
CA PHE A 131 8.33 9.68 28.27
C PHE A 131 8.96 10.44 29.45
N GLU A 132 10.02 9.90 30.06
CA GLU A 132 10.78 10.59 31.13
C GLU A 132 11.44 11.89 30.62
N VAL A 133 11.97 11.88 29.39
CA VAL A 133 12.50 13.10 28.75
C VAL A 133 11.39 14.11 28.48
N GLU A 134 10.23 13.66 28.04
CA GLU A 134 9.07 14.52 27.78
C GLU A 134 8.60 15.22 29.05
N GLU A 135 8.43 14.47 30.15
CA GLU A 135 8.08 15.04 31.47
C GLU A 135 9.10 16.11 31.90
N PHE A 136 10.38 15.90 31.63
CA PHE A 136 11.42 16.89 31.93
C PHE A 136 11.36 18.12 31.00
N THR A 137 11.00 17.94 29.73
CA THR A 137 10.85 19.05 28.77
C THR A 137 9.61 19.89 29.02
N ASP A 138 8.67 19.45 29.86
CA ASP A 138 7.49 20.23 30.24
C ASP A 138 7.77 21.39 31.21
N HIS A 139 9.04 21.74 31.39
CA HIS A 139 9.47 22.93 32.11
C HIS A 139 8.86 24.22 31.52
N PRO A 140 8.32 25.14 32.36
CA PRO A 140 7.66 26.36 31.90
C PRO A 140 8.58 27.34 31.15
N ASP A 141 9.90 27.24 31.37
CA ASP A 141 10.90 28.09 30.70
C ASP A 141 11.22 27.67 29.26
N LEU A 142 10.74 26.50 28.81
CA LEU A 142 10.97 26.01 27.45
C LEU A 142 9.78 26.35 26.55
N ASN A 143 10.04 27.09 25.47
CA ASN A 143 9.03 27.30 24.43
C ASN A 143 8.87 26.05 23.55
N LYS A 144 7.79 26.00 22.75
CA LYS A 144 7.46 24.85 21.90
C LYS A 144 8.59 24.42 20.97
N ASP A 145 9.32 25.37 20.39
CA ASP A 145 10.42 25.09 19.47
C ASP A 145 11.63 24.48 20.19
N GLN A 146 11.95 24.98 21.38
CA GLN A 146 13.00 24.44 22.25
C GLN A 146 12.65 23.04 22.73
N LYS A 147 11.41 22.80 23.18
CA LYS A 147 10.93 21.46 23.56
C LYS A 147 11.09 20.48 22.40
N THR A 148 10.63 20.88 21.20
CA THR A 148 10.74 20.07 19.99
C THR A 148 12.19 19.77 19.63
N LEU A 149 13.09 20.74 19.77
CA LEU A 149 14.52 20.57 19.50
C LEU A 149 15.16 19.54 20.45
N VAL A 150 14.85 19.61 21.75
CA VAL A 150 15.34 18.65 22.75
C VAL A 150 14.85 17.24 22.41
N LEU A 151 13.55 17.07 22.18
CA LEU A 151 12.94 15.77 21.85
C LEU A 151 13.53 15.18 20.56
N ARG A 152 13.80 15.99 19.53
CA ARG A 152 14.49 15.55 18.30
C ARG A 152 15.91 15.06 18.57
N ASN A 153 16.67 15.75 19.42
CA ASN A 153 18.03 15.32 19.75
C ASN A 153 18.03 13.96 20.46
N PHE A 154 17.06 13.72 21.35
CA PHE A 154 16.86 12.42 21.97
C PHE A 154 16.37 11.36 20.98
N ALA A 155 15.47 11.71 20.05
CA ALA A 155 15.03 10.81 18.97
C ALA A 155 16.23 10.26 18.19
N SER A 156 17.18 11.14 17.83
CA SER A 156 18.37 10.71 17.11
C SER A 156 19.30 9.83 17.94
N ARG A 157 19.47 10.13 19.23
CA ARG A 157 20.27 9.30 20.14
C ARG A 157 19.66 7.90 20.32
N PHE A 158 18.36 7.81 20.54
CA PHE A 158 17.68 6.54 20.72
C PHE A 158 17.64 5.73 19.41
N SER A 159 17.45 6.39 18.26
CA SER A 159 17.52 5.73 16.95
C SER A 159 18.89 5.13 16.69
N LYS A 160 19.97 5.84 17.04
CA LYS A 160 21.35 5.31 16.95
C LYS A 160 21.59 4.13 17.87
N LYS A 161 21.00 4.15 19.08
CA LYS A 161 21.07 3.01 20.01
C LYS A 161 20.37 1.78 19.42
N LEU A 162 19.12 1.94 18.96
CA LEU A 162 18.35 0.85 18.33
C LEU A 162 19.05 0.32 17.08
N TYR A 163 19.66 1.21 16.28
CA TYR A 163 20.46 0.82 15.13
C TYR A 163 21.69 0.01 15.52
N GLY A 164 22.40 0.42 16.58
CA GLY A 164 23.51 -0.35 17.14
C GLY A 164 23.07 -1.74 17.63
N ASP A 165 21.94 -1.83 18.32
CA ASP A 165 21.39 -3.11 18.79
C ASP A 165 21.00 -4.04 17.64
N LEU A 166 20.49 -3.49 16.53
CA LEU A 166 20.21 -4.22 15.29
C LEU A 166 21.50 -4.72 14.61
N LEU A 167 22.54 -3.89 14.53
CA LEU A 167 23.83 -4.24 13.93
C LEU A 167 24.62 -5.27 14.74
N GLU A 168 24.52 -5.21 16.07
CA GLU A 168 25.17 -6.14 17.00
C GLU A 168 24.36 -7.45 17.16
N ASP A 169 23.32 -7.66 16.35
CA ASP A 169 22.50 -8.88 16.35
C ASP A 169 21.89 -9.21 17.73
N LYS A 170 21.72 -8.21 18.61
CA LYS A 170 21.21 -8.42 19.98
C LYS A 170 19.79 -8.96 20.00
N TRP A 171 19.03 -8.65 18.96
CA TRP A 171 17.66 -9.13 18.78
C TRP A 171 17.60 -10.47 18.07
N ASN A 172 18.71 -11.08 17.65
CA ASN A 172 18.64 -12.36 16.95
C ASN A 172 18.24 -13.49 17.90
N LYS A 173 17.48 -14.44 17.37
CA LYS A 173 17.17 -15.69 18.07
C LYS A 173 18.47 -16.46 18.31
N LYS A 174 18.71 -16.86 19.56
CA LYS A 174 19.84 -17.76 19.87
C LYS A 174 19.48 -19.16 19.36
N LEU A 175 20.18 -19.63 18.32
CA LEU A 175 19.94 -20.94 17.69
C LEU A 175 20.30 -22.15 18.59
N ILE A 176 20.81 -21.94 19.80
CA ILE A 176 21.31 -23.00 20.69
C ILE A 176 20.73 -22.81 22.10
N GLY A 177 20.00 -23.81 22.59
CA GLY A 177 19.77 -24.04 24.02
C GLY A 177 18.71 -23.19 24.72
N VAL A 178 17.77 -22.58 24.00
CA VAL A 178 16.59 -21.98 24.67
C VAL A 178 15.62 -23.11 25.01
N SER A 179 15.47 -23.41 26.30
CA SER A 179 14.63 -24.50 26.81
C SER A 179 13.12 -24.19 26.79
N THR A 180 12.70 -23.03 26.27
CA THR A 180 11.30 -22.58 26.25
C THR A 180 10.99 -21.83 24.95
N SER A 181 10.08 -22.36 24.15
CA SER A 181 9.55 -21.69 22.96
C SER A 181 8.83 -20.38 23.32
N LEU A 182 8.92 -19.38 22.45
CA LEU A 182 8.20 -18.11 22.60
C LEU A 182 6.70 -18.32 22.32
N PRO A 183 5.80 -17.52 22.92
CA PRO A 183 4.34 -17.68 22.77
C PRO A 183 3.83 -17.42 21.34
N THR A 184 4.69 -16.98 20.43
CA THR A 184 4.39 -16.71 19.02
C THR A 184 5.14 -17.67 18.09
N GLU A 185 5.76 -18.72 18.62
CA GLU A 185 6.44 -19.76 17.86
C GLU A 185 5.54 -20.96 17.64
N LYS A 186 5.82 -21.72 16.56
CA LYS A 186 4.95 -22.79 16.06
C LYS A 186 4.66 -23.86 17.13
N GLU A 187 5.58 -24.10 18.05
CA GLU A 187 5.41 -25.07 19.14
C GLU A 187 4.35 -24.64 20.16
N MET A 188 4.07 -23.33 20.28
CA MET A 188 3.10 -22.74 21.21
C MET A 188 1.80 -22.30 20.52
N LEU A 189 1.65 -22.60 19.23
CA LEU A 189 0.57 -22.10 18.39
C LEU A 189 -0.24 -23.24 17.78
N ASP A 190 -1.56 -23.11 17.87
CA ASP A 190 -2.51 -23.98 17.18
C ASP A 190 -3.09 -23.26 15.96
N THR A 191 -2.97 -23.87 14.78
CA THR A 191 -3.60 -23.35 13.56
C THR A 191 -5.06 -23.78 13.53
N PHE A 192 -5.97 -22.81 13.46
CA PHE A 192 -7.41 -23.06 13.45
C PHE A 192 -8.08 -22.67 12.12
N ALA A 193 -7.43 -21.85 11.31
CA ALA A 193 -7.99 -21.39 10.04
C ALA A 193 -6.93 -21.17 8.96
N SER A 194 -7.33 -21.26 7.69
CA SER A 194 -6.47 -20.93 6.55
C SER A 194 -7.26 -20.34 5.40
N ILE A 195 -6.58 -19.51 4.61
CA ILE A 195 -7.20 -18.75 3.53
C ILE A 195 -6.30 -18.85 2.31
N LYS A 196 -6.88 -19.18 1.16
CA LYS A 196 -6.19 -19.29 -0.11
C LYS A 196 -6.72 -18.25 -1.09
N SER A 197 -5.85 -17.41 -1.64
CA SER A 197 -6.27 -16.33 -2.53
C SER A 197 -5.39 -16.26 -3.78
N ASP A 198 -5.95 -15.77 -4.89
CA ASP A 198 -5.18 -15.47 -6.09
C ASP A 198 -4.39 -14.16 -5.89
N VAL A 199 -3.16 -14.09 -6.43
CA VAL A 199 -2.25 -12.94 -6.25
C VAL A 199 -2.17 -12.09 -7.52
N ASN A 200 -2.53 -10.81 -7.41
CA ASN A 200 -2.41 -9.84 -8.52
C ASN A 200 -1.44 -8.71 -8.15
N TYR A 201 -0.59 -8.33 -9.10
CA TYR A 201 0.37 -7.23 -8.94
C TYR A 201 -0.03 -6.02 -9.80
N TYR A 202 0.03 -4.84 -9.20
CA TYR A 202 -0.20 -3.54 -9.85
C TYR A 202 1.13 -2.81 -10.06
N TRP A 203 1.80 -3.15 -11.15
CA TRP A 203 3.07 -2.61 -11.65
C TRP A 203 2.99 -1.15 -12.09
N ASN A 204 1.80 -0.69 -12.47
CA ASN A 204 1.53 0.71 -12.81
C ASN A 204 1.50 1.65 -11.60
N LYS A 205 1.49 1.10 -10.37
CA LYS A 205 1.60 1.87 -9.15
C LYS A 205 3.04 1.90 -8.64
N LYS A 206 3.39 2.99 -7.96
CA LYS A 206 4.69 3.20 -7.32
C LYS A 206 4.47 3.63 -5.86
N PRO A 207 4.91 2.83 -4.87
CA PRO A 207 5.46 1.48 -5.00
C PRO A 207 4.45 0.46 -5.55
N ILE A 208 4.96 -0.69 -5.99
CA ILE A 208 4.13 -1.76 -6.59
C ILE A 208 3.22 -2.34 -5.50
N GLU A 209 1.92 -2.39 -5.80
CA GLU A 209 0.92 -2.94 -4.87
C GLU A 209 0.58 -4.40 -5.21
N ILE A 210 0.23 -5.16 -4.17
CA ILE A 210 -0.33 -6.51 -4.26
C ILE A 210 -1.80 -6.44 -3.88
N LYS A 211 -2.66 -7.15 -4.62
CA LYS A 211 -4.06 -7.36 -4.26
C LYS A 211 -4.42 -8.83 -4.33
N PHE A 212 -5.15 -9.31 -3.33
CA PHE A 212 -5.73 -10.64 -3.35
C PHE A 212 -7.12 -10.61 -4.01
N SER A 213 -7.47 -11.71 -4.68
CA SER A 213 -8.81 -11.93 -5.26
C SER A 213 -9.25 -13.37 -5.05
N ASN A 214 -10.56 -13.61 -5.08
CA ASN A 214 -11.19 -14.92 -4.94
C ASN A 214 -10.70 -15.70 -3.70
N PRO A 215 -10.86 -15.15 -2.48
CA PRO A 215 -10.45 -15.84 -1.27
C PRO A 215 -11.29 -17.12 -1.09
N ALA A 216 -10.62 -18.22 -0.81
CA ALA A 216 -11.23 -19.49 -0.43
C ALA A 216 -10.87 -19.79 1.02
N PHE A 217 -11.88 -19.80 1.88
CA PHE A 217 -11.74 -20.03 3.32
C PHE A 217 -11.73 -21.53 3.61
N GLN A 218 -10.72 -21.98 4.35
CA GLN A 218 -10.55 -23.37 4.75
C GLN A 218 -10.47 -23.43 6.29
N LYS A 219 -11.60 -23.77 6.90
CA LYS A 219 -11.70 -24.04 8.33
C LYS A 219 -10.97 -25.34 8.65
N MET A 220 -10.04 -25.30 9.60
CA MET A 220 -9.41 -26.51 10.12
C MET A 220 -10.27 -27.07 11.25
N SER A 221 -10.22 -28.38 11.47
CA SER A 221 -10.85 -28.99 12.64
C SER A 221 -10.26 -28.35 13.90
N ASP A 222 -11.13 -27.91 14.80
CA ASP A 222 -10.68 -27.29 16.05
C ASP A 222 -9.78 -28.28 16.81
N PRO A 223 -8.54 -27.90 17.14
CA PRO A 223 -7.62 -28.78 17.84
C PRO A 223 -7.91 -28.87 19.35
N LEU A 224 -9.03 -28.30 19.82
CA LEU A 224 -9.49 -28.25 21.22
C LEU A 224 -10.67 -29.19 21.51
N ASP A 225 -10.76 -29.66 22.77
CA ASP A 225 -11.95 -30.36 23.29
C ASP A 225 -13.19 -29.45 23.35
N GLU A 226 -14.40 -30.04 23.48
CA GLU A 226 -15.68 -29.32 23.30
C GLU A 226 -15.88 -28.08 24.18
N HIS A 227 -15.47 -28.10 25.46
CA HIS A 227 -15.67 -26.95 26.36
C HIS A 227 -14.65 -25.81 26.09
N PRO A 228 -13.33 -26.08 25.99
CA PRO A 228 -12.33 -25.07 25.57
C PRO A 228 -12.59 -24.45 24.20
N SER A 229 -13.03 -25.26 23.24
CA SER A 229 -13.36 -24.83 21.87
C SER A 229 -14.45 -23.73 21.84
N ARG A 230 -15.47 -23.83 22.71
CA ARG A 230 -16.52 -22.79 22.82
C ARG A 230 -16.02 -21.46 23.36
N GLU A 231 -15.05 -21.50 24.27
CA GLU A 231 -14.44 -20.27 24.81
C GLU A 231 -13.47 -19.67 23.79
N HIS A 232 -12.74 -20.50 23.04
CA HIS A 232 -11.87 -20.07 21.95
C HIS A 232 -12.60 -19.24 20.90
N LEU A 233 -13.81 -19.64 20.46
CA LEU A 233 -14.63 -18.86 19.52
C LEU A 233 -14.84 -17.39 19.90
N LYS A 234 -14.90 -17.08 21.20
CA LYS A 234 -15.12 -15.70 21.68
C LYS A 234 -13.91 -14.81 21.38
N TYR A 235 -12.73 -15.40 21.21
CA TYR A 235 -11.47 -14.69 21.00
C TYR A 235 -10.86 -14.96 19.62
N ALA A 236 -11.28 -16.02 18.93
CA ALA A 236 -10.81 -16.38 17.59
C ALA A 236 -11.16 -15.31 16.54
N ILE A 237 -10.29 -15.17 15.54
CA ILE A 237 -10.49 -14.26 14.41
C ILE A 237 -11.15 -15.03 13.26
N SER A 238 -12.31 -14.57 12.79
CA SER A 238 -12.98 -15.18 11.64
C SER A 238 -12.16 -15.02 10.35
N GLU A 239 -12.28 -15.97 9.42
CA GLU A 239 -11.54 -15.96 8.15
C GLU A 239 -11.79 -14.68 7.33
N PRO A 240 -13.02 -14.16 7.23
CA PRO A 240 -13.25 -12.93 6.47
C PRO A 240 -12.63 -11.69 7.13
N SER A 241 -12.70 -11.60 8.46
CA SER A 241 -12.00 -10.54 9.20
C SER A 241 -10.48 -10.65 9.00
N ALA A 242 -9.94 -11.86 9.02
CA ALA A 242 -8.54 -12.10 8.75
C ALA A 242 -8.13 -11.73 7.31
N ASN A 243 -8.95 -12.05 6.30
CA ASN A 243 -8.72 -11.66 4.92
C ASN A 243 -8.68 -10.12 4.78
N TYR A 244 -9.62 -9.42 5.42
CA TYR A 244 -9.62 -7.96 5.43
C TYR A 244 -8.36 -7.37 6.07
N VAL A 245 -7.93 -7.91 7.21
CA VAL A 245 -6.67 -7.50 7.88
C VAL A 245 -5.47 -7.70 6.97
N VAL A 246 -5.39 -8.84 6.30
CA VAL A 246 -4.33 -9.19 5.35
C VAL A 246 -4.29 -8.22 4.17
N GLU A 247 -5.43 -7.86 3.57
CA GLU A 247 -5.50 -6.85 2.52
C GLU A 247 -4.97 -5.49 2.99
N LYS A 248 -5.34 -5.06 4.19
CA LYS A 248 -4.82 -3.82 4.79
C LYS A 248 -3.33 -3.92 5.13
N THR A 249 -2.81 -5.10 5.46
CA THR A 249 -1.37 -5.30 5.65
C THR A 249 -0.59 -5.12 4.35
N LEU A 250 -1.11 -5.57 3.20
CA LEU A 250 -0.46 -5.37 1.91
C LEU A 250 -0.35 -3.88 1.57
N GLN A 251 -1.43 -3.12 1.81
CA GLN A 251 -1.44 -1.67 1.64
C GLN A 251 -0.44 -0.99 2.57
N LEU A 252 -0.42 -1.38 3.85
CA LEU A 252 0.54 -0.90 4.84
C LEU A 252 1.98 -1.19 4.42
N GLY A 253 2.28 -2.41 3.97
CA GLY A 253 3.61 -2.79 3.50
C GLY A 253 4.08 -1.92 2.34
N SER A 254 3.22 -1.69 1.35
CA SER A 254 3.50 -0.79 0.21
C SER A 254 3.81 0.63 0.68
N ASN A 255 2.98 1.19 1.57
CA ASN A 255 3.18 2.53 2.14
C ASN A 255 4.48 2.64 2.94
N LEU A 256 4.80 1.64 3.77
CA LEU A 256 6.05 1.62 4.55
C LEU A 256 7.29 1.51 3.66
N LEU A 257 7.23 0.72 2.59
CA LEU A 257 8.31 0.67 1.62
C LEU A 257 8.47 1.98 0.86
N ASN A 258 7.37 2.70 0.56
CA ASN A 258 7.47 4.05 -0.01
C ASN A 258 8.22 5.01 0.93
N LEU A 259 7.87 4.97 2.22
CA LEU A 259 8.53 5.79 3.25
C LEU A 259 10.01 5.46 3.36
N ALA A 260 10.36 4.18 3.40
CA ALA A 260 11.75 3.73 3.39
C ALA A 260 12.49 4.19 2.12
N ASN A 261 11.82 4.15 0.97
CA ASN A 261 12.37 4.65 -0.30
C ASN A 261 12.65 6.15 -0.27
N THR A 262 11.72 6.96 0.23
CA THR A 262 11.95 8.39 0.44
C THR A 262 13.14 8.62 1.38
N GLY A 263 13.29 7.76 2.41
CA GLY A 263 14.46 7.66 3.28
C GLY A 263 15.82 7.45 2.57
N THR A 264 15.81 6.95 1.34
CA THR A 264 17.04 6.66 0.56
C THR A 264 17.45 7.76 -0.41
N ILE A 265 16.60 8.77 -0.63
CA ILE A 265 16.90 9.84 -1.57
C ILE A 265 18.02 10.71 -0.98
N ASP A 266 19.07 10.93 -1.76
CA ASP A 266 20.08 11.95 -1.47
C ASP A 266 19.54 13.30 -1.98
N GLU A 267 19.13 14.18 -1.07
CA GLU A 267 18.56 15.48 -1.41
C GLU A 267 19.52 16.36 -2.22
N SER A 268 20.84 16.20 -2.05
CA SER A 268 21.83 16.94 -2.83
C SER A 268 21.82 16.46 -4.28
N LYS A 269 21.72 15.15 -4.49
CA LYS A 269 21.63 14.55 -5.82
C LYS A 269 20.32 14.92 -6.51
N ASP A 270 19.20 14.85 -5.79
CA ASP A 270 17.89 15.26 -6.27
C ASP A 270 17.87 16.75 -6.68
N SER A 271 18.44 17.62 -5.84
CA SER A 271 18.58 19.05 -6.14
C SER A 271 19.41 19.31 -7.41
N VAL A 272 20.52 18.59 -7.59
CA VAL A 272 21.34 18.70 -8.82
C VAL A 272 20.54 18.25 -10.05
N ILE A 273 19.82 17.13 -9.96
CA ILE A 273 19.02 16.60 -11.08
C ILE A 273 17.90 17.57 -11.45
N THR A 274 17.13 18.00 -10.46
CA THR A 274 16.03 18.96 -10.65
C THR A 274 16.56 20.25 -11.27
N PHE A 275 17.67 20.78 -10.77
CA PHE A 275 18.33 21.95 -11.37
C PHE A 275 18.70 21.74 -12.84
N ILE A 276 19.34 20.62 -13.18
CA ILE A 276 19.74 20.32 -14.58
C ILE A 276 18.48 20.25 -15.46
N ILE A 277 17.46 19.50 -15.04
CA ILE A 277 16.22 19.30 -15.80
C ILE A 277 15.50 20.64 -16.01
N ASP A 278 15.33 21.45 -14.96
CA ASP A 278 14.64 22.75 -15.04
C ASP A 278 15.36 23.71 -16.00
N ARG A 279 16.69 23.69 -16.00
CA ARG A 279 17.49 24.50 -16.93
C ARG A 279 17.34 24.05 -18.37
N ILE A 280 17.27 22.75 -18.62
CA ILE A 280 16.99 22.24 -19.98
C ILE A 280 15.55 22.59 -20.38
N ASN A 281 14.58 22.35 -19.50
CA ASN A 281 13.17 22.65 -19.72
C ASN A 281 12.96 24.12 -20.09
N ALA A 282 13.55 25.06 -19.33
CA ALA A 282 13.42 26.49 -19.61
C ALA A 282 13.98 26.92 -20.99
N ARG A 283 14.97 26.18 -21.52
CA ARG A 283 15.52 26.43 -22.87
C ARG A 283 14.66 25.81 -23.96
N ILE A 284 14.07 24.66 -23.66
CA ILE A 284 13.25 23.88 -24.58
C ILE A 284 11.83 24.47 -24.69
N GLU A 285 11.28 25.04 -23.61
CA GLU A 285 9.95 25.67 -23.55
C GLU A 285 9.81 26.88 -24.49
N GLN A 286 10.93 27.50 -24.87
CA GLN A 286 10.96 28.58 -25.85
C GLN A 286 10.66 28.09 -27.29
N ILE A 287 10.75 26.79 -27.54
CA ILE A 287 10.58 26.17 -28.85
C ILE A 287 9.13 25.68 -28.97
N LYS A 288 8.35 26.37 -29.79
CA LYS A 288 6.93 26.04 -30.02
C LYS A 288 6.71 25.14 -31.24
N GLU A 289 7.71 25.02 -32.11
CA GLU A 289 7.65 24.19 -33.31
C GLU A 289 7.56 22.71 -32.94
N LYS A 290 6.83 21.94 -33.75
CA LYS A 290 6.70 20.50 -33.55
C LYS A 290 7.90 19.79 -34.11
N HIS A 291 8.45 18.87 -33.33
CA HIS A 291 9.64 18.09 -33.70
C HIS A 291 9.44 16.61 -33.39
N THR A 292 10.30 15.78 -33.99
CA THR A 292 10.33 14.34 -33.73
C THR A 292 11.09 14.00 -32.46
N VAL A 293 10.85 12.81 -31.90
CA VAL A 293 11.58 12.31 -30.72
C VAL A 293 13.09 12.27 -30.93
N LYS A 294 13.55 11.91 -32.15
CA LYS A 294 14.99 11.88 -32.47
C LYS A 294 15.62 13.26 -32.31
N TRP A 295 14.97 14.29 -32.88
CA TRP A 295 15.43 15.67 -32.73
C TRP A 295 15.45 16.09 -31.25
N MET A 296 14.43 15.69 -30.49
CA MET A 296 14.35 15.99 -29.05
C MET A 296 15.53 15.38 -28.29
N ILE A 297 15.87 14.11 -28.52
CA ILE A 297 17.01 13.44 -27.88
C ILE A 297 18.32 14.18 -28.23
N ASP A 298 18.56 14.46 -29.50
CA ASP A 298 19.77 15.16 -29.96
C ASP A 298 19.88 16.57 -29.34
N LYS A 299 18.76 17.29 -29.26
CA LYS A 299 18.68 18.62 -28.65
C LYS A 299 18.92 18.55 -27.14
N TYR A 300 18.31 17.60 -26.46
CA TYR A 300 18.46 17.39 -25.02
C TYR A 300 19.91 17.03 -24.66
N GLU A 301 20.55 16.12 -25.41
CA GLU A 301 21.96 15.80 -25.21
C GLU A 301 22.89 17.00 -25.43
N LYS A 302 22.59 17.84 -26.44
CA LYS A 302 23.35 19.06 -26.69
C LYS A 302 23.23 20.06 -25.53
N ASP A 303 22.02 20.28 -25.02
CA ASP A 303 21.79 21.20 -23.90
C ASP A 303 22.37 20.64 -22.59
N LEU A 304 22.31 19.32 -22.40
CA LEU A 304 22.94 18.62 -21.27
C LEU A 304 24.46 18.85 -21.24
N LYS A 305 25.15 18.72 -22.39
CA LYS A 305 26.60 19.01 -22.51
C LYS A 305 26.95 20.47 -22.18
N ILE A 306 26.08 21.41 -22.52
CA ILE A 306 26.30 22.84 -22.19
C ILE A 306 26.27 23.02 -20.67
N ILE A 307 25.28 22.43 -19.99
CA ILE A 307 25.15 22.52 -18.53
C ILE A 307 26.30 21.77 -17.85
N GLU A 308 26.70 20.62 -18.37
CA GLU A 308 27.87 19.86 -17.89
C GLU A 308 29.14 20.70 -17.91
N ASN A 309 29.36 21.48 -18.99
CA ASN A 309 30.50 22.39 -19.07
C ASN A 309 30.44 23.51 -18.00
N ILE A 310 29.25 24.02 -17.67
CA ILE A 310 29.07 25.03 -16.60
C ILE A 310 29.42 24.43 -15.24
N PHE A 311 28.98 23.21 -14.95
CA PHE A 311 29.35 22.51 -13.72
C PHE A 311 30.86 22.24 -13.65
N ASN A 312 31.48 21.84 -14.77
CA ASN A 312 32.93 21.61 -14.81
C ASN A 312 33.71 22.88 -14.49
N GLN A 313 33.34 24.03 -15.04
CA GLN A 313 33.94 25.33 -14.71
C GLN A 313 33.78 25.68 -13.22
N PHE A 314 32.58 25.45 -12.66
CA PHE A 314 32.33 25.65 -11.23
C PHE A 314 33.21 24.74 -10.35
N LEU A 315 33.35 23.46 -10.70
CA LEU A 315 34.15 22.49 -9.96
C LEU A 315 35.66 22.77 -10.08
N GLU A 316 36.14 23.23 -11.23
CA GLU A 316 37.51 23.69 -11.41
C GLU A 316 37.83 24.86 -10.46
N LYS A 317 36.97 25.87 -10.41
CA LYS A 317 37.12 27.00 -9.47
C LYS A 317 36.95 26.59 -8.01
N SER A 318 36.11 25.60 -7.74
CA SER A 318 36.00 25.02 -6.41
C SER A 318 37.32 24.39 -5.97
N ASN A 319 38.00 23.67 -6.86
CA ASN A 319 39.32 23.09 -6.57
C ASN A 319 40.41 24.15 -6.39
N GLU A 320 40.38 25.24 -7.16
CA GLU A 320 41.28 26.39 -6.95
C GLU A 320 41.08 27.02 -5.56
N PHE A 321 39.83 27.16 -5.11
CA PHE A 321 39.53 27.67 -3.77
C PHE A 321 40.10 26.79 -2.65
N LEU A 322 40.08 25.46 -2.81
CA LEU A 322 40.66 24.54 -1.82
C LEU A 322 42.17 24.80 -1.58
N LEU A 323 42.86 25.37 -2.57
CA LEU A 323 44.29 25.71 -2.52
C LEU A 323 44.57 27.11 -1.94
N SER A 324 43.54 27.92 -1.68
CA SER A 324 43.68 29.31 -1.20
C SER A 324 44.28 29.44 0.21
N GLY A 325 44.17 28.39 1.04
CA GLY A 325 44.64 28.41 2.42
C GLY A 325 43.73 29.18 3.40
N GLU A 326 42.56 29.65 2.95
CA GLU A 326 41.58 30.34 3.80
C GLU A 326 41.15 29.48 4.99
N SER A 327 40.82 30.12 6.11
CA SER A 327 40.42 29.41 7.33
C SER A 327 39.37 30.18 8.14
N GLY A 328 38.50 29.46 8.83
CA GLY A 328 37.43 30.04 9.64
C GLY A 328 36.46 28.97 10.13
N SER A 329 35.34 29.39 10.69
CA SER A 329 34.19 28.50 10.90
C SER A 329 33.64 28.01 9.55
N LEU A 330 32.89 26.90 9.56
CA LEU A 330 32.28 26.37 8.33
C LEU A 330 31.42 27.43 7.61
N GLN A 331 30.63 28.20 8.36
CA GLN A 331 29.74 29.23 7.80
C GLN A 331 30.54 30.37 7.16
N GLU A 332 31.62 30.82 7.81
CA GLU A 332 32.50 31.86 7.26
C GLU A 332 33.23 31.37 6.01
N LEU A 333 33.78 30.16 6.04
CA LEU A 333 34.45 29.57 4.87
C LEU A 333 33.51 29.40 3.68
N LEU A 334 32.28 28.93 3.92
CA LEU A 334 31.29 28.79 2.85
C LEU A 334 30.93 30.16 2.27
N LYS A 335 30.82 31.21 3.09
CA LYS A 335 30.62 32.57 2.61
C LYS A 335 31.79 33.06 1.76
N ILE A 336 33.03 32.89 2.23
CA ILE A 336 34.25 33.24 1.48
C ILE A 336 34.31 32.45 0.16
N PHE A 337 33.94 31.17 0.18
CA PHE A 337 33.84 30.32 -1.01
C PHE A 337 32.84 30.88 -2.02
N GLY A 338 31.64 31.29 -1.57
CA GLY A 338 30.64 31.93 -2.42
C GLY A 338 31.16 33.23 -3.05
N ASP A 339 31.79 34.09 -2.26
CA ASP A 339 32.38 35.36 -2.73
C ASP A 339 33.51 35.10 -3.75
N PHE A 340 34.33 34.06 -3.54
CA PHE A 340 35.39 33.65 -4.46
C PHE A 340 34.83 33.19 -5.80
N ILE A 341 33.84 32.27 -5.79
CA ILE A 341 33.17 31.78 -7.00
C ILE A 341 32.54 32.93 -7.78
N HIS A 342 31.87 33.83 -7.07
CA HIS A 342 31.20 34.99 -7.65
C HIS A 342 32.19 35.94 -8.35
N LYS A 343 33.37 36.14 -7.75
CA LYS A 343 34.43 36.97 -8.31
C LYS A 343 35.07 36.35 -9.56
N GLU A 344 35.35 35.05 -9.54
CA GLU A 344 36.10 34.36 -10.61
C GLU A 344 35.24 34.04 -11.85
N LEU A 345 33.93 33.85 -11.70
CA LEU A 345 33.02 33.42 -12.78
C LEU A 345 32.07 34.52 -13.31
N GLY A 346 32.36 35.79 -13.01
CA GLY A 346 31.49 36.98 -13.10
C GLY A 346 30.67 37.28 -14.37
N ASN A 347 30.65 36.44 -15.40
CA ASN A 347 29.86 36.59 -16.63
C ASN A 347 28.57 35.74 -16.69
N SER A 348 28.35 34.78 -15.77
CA SER A 348 27.12 33.95 -15.70
C SER A 348 26.57 33.83 -14.27
N GLN A 349 26.62 34.97 -13.58
CA GLN A 349 26.41 35.19 -12.15
C GLN A 349 25.26 34.37 -11.54
N LYS A 350 24.04 34.47 -12.09
CA LYS A 350 22.85 33.82 -11.52
C LYS A 350 22.92 32.27 -11.52
N ILE A 351 23.51 31.66 -12.53
CA ILE A 351 23.55 30.20 -12.67
C ILE A 351 24.57 29.62 -11.68
N HIS A 352 25.73 30.25 -11.55
CA HIS A 352 26.74 29.82 -10.58
C HIS A 352 26.33 30.08 -9.13
N ASP A 353 25.59 31.15 -8.86
CA ASP A 353 25.03 31.41 -7.52
C ASP A 353 24.06 30.29 -7.11
N GLU A 354 23.21 29.82 -8.03
CA GLU A 354 22.30 28.69 -7.78
C GLU A 354 23.05 27.36 -7.59
N ILE A 355 24.08 27.08 -8.39
CA ILE A 355 24.94 25.90 -8.19
C ILE A 355 25.66 25.99 -6.83
N TYR A 356 26.13 27.17 -6.44
CA TYR A 356 26.74 27.40 -5.13
C TYR A 356 25.77 27.11 -3.99
N ILE A 357 24.50 27.49 -4.09
CA ILE A 357 23.49 27.18 -3.06
C ILE A 357 23.37 25.65 -2.87
N ILE A 358 23.29 24.89 -3.97
CA ILE A 358 23.21 23.43 -3.93
C ILE A 358 24.49 22.83 -3.34
N ALA A 359 25.65 23.30 -3.79
CA ALA A 359 26.95 22.85 -3.29
C ALA A 359 27.13 23.13 -1.79
N ASN A 360 26.73 24.34 -1.34
CA ASN A 360 26.80 24.76 0.05
C ASN A 360 25.95 23.84 0.95
N GLN A 361 24.72 23.52 0.52
CA GLN A 361 23.87 22.57 1.22
C GLN A 361 24.53 21.19 1.33
N SER A 362 25.05 20.66 0.23
CA SER A 362 25.75 19.36 0.19
C SER A 362 27.00 19.32 1.09
N ILE A 363 27.82 20.37 1.08
CA ILE A 363 29.03 20.48 1.89
C ILE A 363 28.66 20.59 3.37
N SER A 364 27.67 21.41 3.71
CA SER A 364 27.18 21.60 5.08
C SER A 364 26.63 20.32 5.69
N GLN A 365 26.00 19.45 4.90
CA GLN A 365 25.52 18.14 5.36
C GLN A 365 26.66 17.14 5.61
N SER A 366 27.83 17.34 5.01
CA SER A 366 28.94 16.38 5.04
C SER A 366 29.96 16.66 6.16
N ILE A 367 29.89 17.83 6.80
CA ILE A 367 30.83 18.26 7.84
C ILE A 367 30.08 18.49 9.16
N HIS A 368 30.50 17.80 10.22
CA HIS A 368 29.93 17.99 11.55
C HIS A 368 30.75 19.04 12.33
N ASN A 369 30.14 20.21 12.59
CA ASN A 369 30.60 21.34 13.40
C ASN A 369 32.08 21.30 13.85
N SER A 370 32.90 22.08 13.16
CA SER A 370 34.25 22.42 13.59
C SER A 370 34.44 23.93 13.46
N ASP A 371 34.77 24.57 14.58
CA ASP A 371 34.91 26.04 14.69
C ASP A 371 36.13 26.60 13.95
N LYS A 372 37.02 25.71 13.47
CA LYS A 372 38.21 26.10 12.73
C LYS A 372 38.57 25.05 11.68
N ILE A 373 38.19 25.34 10.44
CA ILE A 373 38.41 24.52 9.26
C ILE A 373 39.32 25.31 8.31
N ARG A 374 40.13 24.64 7.50
CA ARG A 374 40.82 25.24 6.35
C ARG A 374 40.10 24.88 5.06
N ALA A 375 40.23 25.70 4.02
CA ALA A 375 39.64 25.42 2.71
C ALA A 375 39.97 23.99 2.23
N ASN A 376 41.22 23.53 2.37
CA ASN A 376 41.64 22.18 1.98
C ASN A 376 40.93 21.04 2.75
N ASP A 377 40.43 21.29 3.97
CA ASP A 377 39.68 20.29 4.73
C ASP A 377 38.29 20.03 4.09
N LEU A 378 37.81 20.94 3.23
CA LEU A 378 36.58 20.77 2.44
C LEU A 378 36.77 19.84 1.23
N ASN A 379 38.00 19.42 0.91
CA ASN A 379 38.33 18.67 -0.30
C ASN A 379 37.47 17.40 -0.47
N SER A 380 37.30 16.63 0.61
CA SER A 380 36.45 15.43 0.58
C SER A 380 34.99 15.76 0.23
N SER A 381 34.44 16.85 0.78
CA SER A 381 33.07 17.28 0.53
C SER A 381 32.87 17.80 -0.89
N VAL A 382 33.83 18.56 -1.42
CA VAL A 382 33.82 19.03 -2.82
C VAL A 382 33.97 17.86 -3.80
N TYR A 383 34.82 16.88 -3.48
CA TYR A 383 34.96 15.66 -4.27
C TYR A 383 33.66 14.84 -4.29
N ILE A 384 33.02 14.63 -3.14
CA ILE A 384 31.71 13.97 -3.06
C ILE A 384 30.68 14.70 -3.93
N PHE A 385 30.62 16.04 -3.85
CA PHE A 385 29.73 16.83 -4.69
C PHE A 385 30.03 16.66 -6.19
N SER A 386 31.31 16.62 -6.60
CA SER A 386 31.70 16.35 -7.99
C SER A 386 31.21 14.98 -8.47
N GLU A 387 31.32 13.93 -7.65
CA GLU A 387 30.82 12.60 -8.00
C GLU A 387 29.29 12.55 -8.08
N ILE A 388 28.58 13.28 -7.20
CA ILE A 388 27.13 13.47 -7.31
C ILE A 388 26.77 14.09 -8.66
N VAL A 389 27.45 15.17 -9.05
CA VAL A 389 27.21 15.85 -10.33
C VAL A 389 27.40 14.90 -11.52
N LYS A 390 28.53 14.17 -11.58
CA LYS A 390 28.79 13.19 -12.65
C LYS A 390 27.73 12.09 -12.71
N ALA A 391 27.34 11.55 -11.55
CA ALA A 391 26.31 10.54 -11.46
C ALA A 391 24.94 11.06 -11.93
N SER A 392 24.59 12.30 -11.61
CA SER A 392 23.35 12.96 -12.03
C SER A 392 23.26 13.11 -13.55
N PHE A 393 24.34 13.58 -14.20
CA PHE A 393 24.39 13.65 -15.68
C PHE A 393 24.20 12.29 -16.34
N LYS A 394 24.88 11.25 -15.82
CA LYS A 394 24.75 9.89 -16.32
C LYS A 394 23.31 9.39 -16.21
N ILE A 395 22.67 9.56 -15.05
CA ILE A 395 21.28 9.13 -14.81
C ILE A 395 20.32 9.81 -15.78
N ILE A 396 20.43 11.13 -15.94
CA ILE A 396 19.57 11.88 -16.86
C ILE A 396 19.72 11.36 -18.29
N LYS A 397 20.96 11.19 -18.76
CA LYS A 397 21.27 10.71 -20.11
C LYS A 397 20.74 9.31 -20.36
N GLU A 398 20.95 8.39 -19.43
CA GLU A 398 20.50 7.00 -19.56
C GLU A 398 18.98 6.87 -19.43
N SER A 399 18.34 7.70 -18.61
CA SER A 399 16.89 7.61 -18.33
C SER A 399 16.03 8.18 -19.45
N LEU A 400 16.50 9.17 -20.19
CA LEU A 400 15.68 9.89 -21.16
C LEU A 400 15.09 8.97 -22.25
N PRO A 401 15.86 8.13 -22.96
CA PRO A 401 15.30 7.24 -23.98
C PRO A 401 14.27 6.26 -23.41
N HIS A 402 14.49 5.76 -22.19
CA HIS A 402 13.58 4.84 -21.51
C HIS A 402 12.26 5.51 -21.14
N TYR A 403 12.33 6.73 -20.61
CA TYR A 403 11.14 7.54 -20.33
C TYR A 403 10.34 7.80 -21.62
N LEU A 404 11.00 8.25 -22.69
CA LEU A 404 10.34 8.55 -23.96
C LEU A 404 9.67 7.32 -24.58
N ALA A 405 10.33 6.16 -24.54
CA ALA A 405 9.76 4.90 -25.00
C ALA A 405 8.51 4.49 -24.19
N ARG A 406 8.60 4.55 -22.86
CA ARG A 406 7.47 4.29 -21.95
C ARG A 406 6.31 5.26 -22.19
N ARG A 407 6.62 6.56 -22.28
CA ARG A 407 5.65 7.62 -22.56
C ARG A 407 4.92 7.36 -23.87
N ARG A 408 5.67 7.03 -24.93
CA ARG A 408 5.09 6.77 -26.25
C ARG A 408 4.12 5.59 -26.26
N LEU A 409 4.48 4.49 -25.60
CA LEU A 409 3.58 3.34 -25.47
C LEU A 409 2.29 3.72 -24.72
N LYS A 410 2.39 4.54 -23.66
CA LYS A 410 1.21 5.06 -22.95
C LYS A 410 0.37 5.97 -23.85
N THR A 411 0.99 6.85 -24.62
CA THR A 411 0.29 7.71 -25.59
C THR A 411 -0.47 6.88 -26.63
N PHE A 412 0.11 5.79 -27.14
CA PHE A 412 -0.62 4.90 -28.05
C PHE A 412 -1.87 4.28 -27.41
N ILE A 413 -1.80 3.89 -26.14
CA ILE A 413 -2.98 3.42 -25.40
C ILE A 413 -3.98 4.56 -25.26
N LEU A 414 -3.56 5.73 -24.81
CA LEU A 414 -4.46 6.87 -24.62
C LEU A 414 -5.19 7.20 -25.91
N ASN A 415 -4.48 7.30 -27.04
CA ASN A 415 -5.09 7.56 -28.34
C ASN A 415 -6.11 6.47 -28.71
N LEU A 416 -5.78 5.19 -28.54
CA LEU A 416 -6.71 4.09 -28.80
C LEU A 416 -7.96 4.17 -27.90
N ILE A 417 -7.76 4.42 -26.61
CA ILE A 417 -8.85 4.52 -25.63
C ILE A 417 -9.69 5.76 -25.89
N ASP A 418 -9.10 6.91 -26.21
CA ASP A 418 -9.82 8.16 -26.51
C ASP A 418 -10.65 8.02 -27.79
N GLU A 419 -10.11 7.37 -28.84
CA GLU A 419 -10.87 7.02 -30.04
C GLU A 419 -12.06 6.12 -29.70
N LEU A 420 -11.86 5.07 -28.90
CA LEU A 420 -12.92 4.18 -28.45
C LEU A 420 -13.97 4.91 -27.60
N MET A 421 -13.53 5.69 -26.61
CA MET A 421 -14.37 6.53 -25.74
C MET A 421 -15.23 7.46 -26.58
N SER A 422 -14.65 8.12 -27.58
CA SER A 422 -15.40 8.99 -28.50
C SER A 422 -16.47 8.24 -29.28
N LYS A 423 -16.30 6.94 -29.57
CA LYS A 423 -17.35 6.14 -30.22
C LYS A 423 -18.44 5.72 -29.24
N PHE A 424 -18.11 5.52 -27.97
CA PHE A 424 -19.10 5.21 -26.93
C PHE A 424 -19.88 6.45 -26.46
N THR A 425 -19.34 7.66 -26.56
CA THR A 425 -20.08 8.89 -26.20
C THR A 425 -21.28 9.15 -27.11
N HIS A 426 -21.30 8.57 -28.32
CA HIS A 426 -22.43 8.63 -29.26
C HIS A 426 -23.46 7.52 -29.04
N GLU A 427 -23.17 6.56 -28.15
CA GLU A 427 -24.13 5.51 -27.78
C GLU A 427 -25.16 6.07 -26.78
N GLN A 428 -26.32 5.44 -26.70
CA GLN A 428 -27.32 5.77 -25.69
C GLN A 428 -26.84 5.36 -24.30
N GLU A 429 -27.30 6.08 -23.26
CA GLU A 429 -27.19 5.56 -21.90
C GLU A 429 -28.02 4.26 -21.81
N PRO A 430 -27.53 3.19 -21.16
CA PRO A 430 -26.37 3.10 -20.27
C PRO A 430 -25.14 2.46 -20.93
N ALA A 431 -25.26 2.03 -22.20
CA ALA A 431 -24.17 1.47 -22.99
C ALA A 431 -22.95 2.40 -23.04
N LYS A 432 -23.20 3.72 -23.12
CA LYS A 432 -22.17 4.75 -22.95
C LYS A 432 -21.40 4.60 -21.63
N ASN A 433 -22.10 4.60 -20.50
CA ASN A 433 -21.48 4.60 -19.17
C ASN A 433 -20.71 3.29 -18.89
N ILE A 434 -21.30 2.16 -19.28
CA ILE A 434 -20.71 0.83 -19.08
C ILE A 434 -19.53 0.64 -20.04
N GLY A 435 -19.65 1.07 -21.30
CA GLY A 435 -18.56 1.09 -22.26
C GLY A 435 -17.37 1.90 -21.76
N ILE A 436 -17.62 3.11 -21.25
CA ILE A 436 -16.60 3.97 -20.64
C ILE A 436 -15.95 3.26 -19.43
N ASN A 437 -16.74 2.69 -18.50
CA ASN A 437 -16.23 1.98 -17.32
C ASN A 437 -15.33 0.79 -17.70
N ILE A 438 -15.75 -0.05 -18.66
CA ILE A 438 -14.94 -1.17 -19.17
C ILE A 438 -13.65 -0.65 -19.79
N LEU A 439 -13.70 0.41 -20.60
CA LEU A 439 -12.52 1.00 -21.23
C LEU A 439 -11.55 1.60 -20.21
N THR A 440 -12.04 2.23 -19.14
CA THR A 440 -11.20 2.71 -18.03
C THR A 440 -10.49 1.55 -17.33
N LYS A 441 -11.22 0.49 -16.97
CA LYS A 441 -10.64 -0.73 -16.36
C LYS A 441 -9.61 -1.39 -17.31
N PHE A 442 -9.91 -1.42 -18.62
CA PHE A 442 -9.01 -1.95 -19.62
C PHE A 442 -7.75 -1.09 -19.80
N GLN A 443 -7.88 0.23 -19.79
CA GLN A 443 -6.76 1.17 -19.83
C GLN A 443 -5.80 0.95 -18.65
N GLU A 444 -6.32 0.83 -17.43
CA GLU A 444 -5.51 0.51 -16.25
C GLU A 444 -4.79 -0.83 -16.39
N PHE A 445 -5.50 -1.86 -16.89
CA PHE A 445 -4.91 -3.16 -17.17
C PHE A 445 -3.78 -3.06 -18.20
N LEU A 446 -3.94 -2.31 -19.28
CA LEU A 446 -2.91 -2.13 -20.30
C LEU A 446 -1.70 -1.34 -19.79
N PHE A 447 -1.90 -0.30 -18.97
CA PHE A 447 -0.79 0.41 -18.31
C PHE A 447 0.01 -0.53 -17.42
N ASN A 448 -0.66 -1.44 -16.71
CA ASN A 448 0.00 -2.47 -15.91
C ASN A 448 0.91 -3.38 -16.77
N GLN A 449 0.42 -3.78 -17.95
CA GLN A 449 1.19 -4.60 -18.90
C GLN A 449 2.38 -3.85 -19.52
N ILE A 450 2.25 -2.53 -19.75
CA ILE A 450 3.39 -1.71 -20.18
C ILE A 450 4.49 -1.74 -19.14
N GLU A 451 4.18 -1.48 -17.86
CA GLU A 451 5.23 -1.42 -16.83
C GLU A 451 5.94 -2.77 -16.65
N LEU A 452 5.20 -3.88 -16.71
CA LEU A 452 5.76 -5.23 -16.73
C LEU A 452 6.76 -5.43 -17.87
N LYS A 453 6.41 -4.95 -19.07
CA LYS A 453 7.29 -5.08 -20.23
C LYS A 453 8.44 -4.08 -20.21
N THR A 454 8.26 -2.84 -19.76
CA THR A 454 9.34 -1.85 -19.70
C THR A 454 10.44 -2.28 -18.73
N ILE A 455 10.08 -2.95 -17.62
CA ILE A 455 11.04 -3.61 -16.72
C ILE A 455 11.90 -4.63 -17.50
N ASN A 456 11.29 -5.42 -18.39
CA ASN A 456 11.96 -6.44 -19.20
C ASN A 456 12.65 -5.91 -20.48
N LEU A 457 12.23 -4.75 -20.98
CA LEU A 457 12.75 -4.07 -22.19
C LEU A 457 14.05 -3.31 -21.92
N THR A 458 14.49 -3.18 -20.65
CA THR A 458 15.77 -2.61 -20.21
C THR A 458 17.03 -3.23 -20.86
N LYS A 459 16.88 -4.20 -21.78
CA LYS A 459 17.95 -4.77 -22.60
C LYS A 459 18.29 -3.96 -23.87
N GLY A 460 17.66 -2.80 -24.14
CA GLY A 460 18.00 -1.95 -25.29
C GLY A 460 17.93 -0.45 -24.97
N THR A 461 19.04 0.26 -25.17
CA THR A 461 19.23 1.68 -24.76
C THR A 461 18.68 2.70 -25.76
N HIS A 462 17.87 2.31 -26.75
CA HIS A 462 17.58 3.18 -27.91
C HIS A 462 16.08 3.30 -28.14
N TYR A 463 15.63 4.53 -28.33
CA TYR A 463 14.27 4.83 -28.80
C TYR A 463 14.15 4.42 -30.26
N ASP A 464 13.22 3.52 -30.57
CA ASP A 464 12.91 3.09 -31.93
C ASP A 464 11.38 2.99 -32.09
N GLU A 465 10.81 3.93 -32.84
CA GLU A 465 9.37 4.03 -33.07
C GLU A 465 8.79 2.75 -33.68
N GLU A 466 9.48 2.11 -34.65
CA GLU A 466 8.96 0.93 -35.34
C GLU A 466 8.93 -0.29 -34.42
N ILE A 467 9.91 -0.40 -33.53
CA ILE A 467 9.91 -1.42 -32.48
C ILE A 467 8.76 -1.16 -31.49
N LEU A 468 8.56 0.09 -31.06
CA LEU A 468 7.49 0.45 -30.12
C LEU A 468 6.10 0.19 -30.69
N VAL A 469 5.87 0.50 -31.97
CA VAL A 469 4.61 0.21 -32.68
C VAL A 469 4.32 -1.29 -32.72
N ARG A 470 5.33 -2.12 -32.99
CA ARG A 470 5.21 -3.59 -32.99
C ARG A 470 4.92 -4.12 -31.59
N GLU A 471 5.62 -3.63 -30.58
CA GLU A 471 5.41 -4.03 -29.20
C GLU A 471 4.04 -3.60 -28.67
N PHE A 472 3.58 -2.39 -28.99
CA PHE A 472 2.22 -1.93 -28.66
C PHE A 472 1.17 -2.88 -29.24
N LYS A 473 1.22 -3.18 -30.54
CA LYS A 473 0.25 -4.11 -31.17
C LYS A 473 0.28 -5.49 -30.50
N LYS A 474 1.47 -5.97 -30.12
CA LYS A 474 1.63 -7.23 -29.40
C LYS A 474 1.04 -7.18 -27.99
N ILE A 475 1.22 -6.08 -27.26
CA ILE A 475 0.60 -5.87 -25.94
C ILE A 475 -0.91 -5.95 -26.07
N ILE A 476 -1.53 -5.15 -26.94
CA ILE A 476 -3.00 -5.12 -27.07
C ILE A 476 -3.54 -6.51 -27.46
N LYS A 477 -2.97 -7.16 -28.48
CA LYS A 477 -3.43 -8.48 -28.95
C LYS A 477 -3.37 -9.56 -27.86
N HIS A 478 -2.37 -9.51 -26.98
CA HIS A 478 -2.25 -10.46 -25.88
C HIS A 478 -3.18 -10.10 -24.71
N SER A 479 -3.34 -8.81 -24.42
CA SER A 479 -4.11 -8.30 -23.29
C SER A 479 -5.62 -8.39 -23.49
N VAL A 480 -6.12 -8.25 -24.72
CA VAL A 480 -7.57 -8.27 -25.00
C VAL A 480 -8.21 -9.59 -24.52
N PRO A 481 -7.76 -10.79 -24.92
CA PRO A 481 -8.33 -12.03 -24.40
C PRO A 481 -8.23 -12.13 -22.87
N LEU A 482 -7.05 -11.85 -22.30
CA LEU A 482 -6.81 -11.98 -20.86
C LEU A 482 -7.72 -11.10 -19.99
N PHE A 483 -8.06 -9.90 -20.48
CA PHE A 483 -8.96 -8.99 -19.78
C PHE A 483 -10.42 -9.43 -19.91
N PHE A 484 -10.88 -9.71 -21.13
CA PHE A 484 -12.29 -10.05 -21.38
C PHE A 484 -12.69 -11.44 -20.89
N ASP A 485 -11.76 -12.37 -20.73
CA ASP A 485 -12.02 -13.68 -20.11
C ASP A 485 -12.39 -13.54 -18.61
N LYS A 486 -12.03 -12.41 -17.98
CA LYS A 486 -12.31 -12.11 -16.56
C LYS A 486 -13.33 -10.99 -16.35
N SER A 487 -13.61 -10.19 -17.37
CA SER A 487 -14.52 -9.05 -17.27
C SER A 487 -15.97 -9.51 -17.34
N GLN A 488 -16.71 -9.36 -16.25
CA GLN A 488 -18.15 -9.59 -16.20
C GLN A 488 -18.87 -8.30 -15.80
N LEU A 489 -20.06 -8.09 -16.37
CA LEU A 489 -20.96 -7.03 -15.91
C LEU A 489 -21.64 -7.46 -14.62
N ASP A 490 -21.80 -6.53 -13.69
CA ASP A 490 -22.48 -6.78 -12.42
C ASP A 490 -24.00 -6.54 -12.50
N ILE A 491 -24.71 -6.81 -11.40
CA ILE A 491 -26.16 -6.58 -11.32
C ILE A 491 -26.51 -5.11 -11.55
N SER A 492 -25.68 -4.19 -11.06
CA SER A 492 -25.89 -2.73 -11.18
C SER A 492 -25.86 -2.26 -12.63
N ASP A 493 -24.92 -2.81 -13.41
CA ASP A 493 -24.79 -2.58 -14.84
C ASP A 493 -26.06 -3.02 -15.59
N ILE A 494 -26.61 -4.19 -15.25
CA ILE A 494 -27.83 -4.74 -15.91
C ILE A 494 -29.09 -3.97 -15.50
N ILE A 495 -29.20 -3.59 -14.22
CA ILE A 495 -30.29 -2.72 -13.74
C ILE A 495 -30.34 -1.43 -14.54
N SER A 496 -29.18 -0.84 -14.81
CA SER A 496 -29.11 0.42 -15.57
C SER A 496 -29.68 0.24 -16.99
N PHE A 497 -29.43 -0.89 -17.65
CA PHE A 497 -30.04 -1.22 -18.95
C PHE A 497 -31.55 -1.39 -18.86
N ALA A 498 -32.03 -2.11 -17.83
CA ALA A 498 -33.46 -2.34 -17.62
C ALA A 498 -34.21 -1.03 -17.31
N GLU A 499 -33.64 -0.14 -16.49
CA GLU A 499 -34.24 1.15 -16.11
C GLU A 499 -34.60 2.00 -17.33
N ILE A 500 -33.68 2.09 -18.28
CA ILE A 500 -33.83 2.92 -19.49
C ILE A 500 -34.86 2.34 -20.44
N GLN A 501 -34.93 1.01 -20.56
CA GLN A 501 -35.93 0.35 -21.40
C GLN A 501 -37.34 0.42 -20.80
N THR A 502 -37.45 0.56 -19.48
CA THR A 502 -38.73 0.61 -18.75
C THR A 502 -39.34 2.02 -18.71
N ASN A 503 -38.59 3.08 -19.05
CA ASN A 503 -39.00 4.48 -18.79
C ASN A 503 -39.50 4.66 -17.34
N ALA A 504 -38.70 4.22 -16.37
CA ALA A 504 -39.09 4.17 -14.96
C ALA A 504 -39.70 5.51 -14.50
N SER A 505 -40.92 5.46 -13.96
CA SER A 505 -41.57 6.63 -13.36
C SER A 505 -40.81 7.08 -12.11
N ASP A 506 -40.95 8.36 -11.75
CA ASP A 506 -40.42 8.89 -10.49
C ASP A 506 -40.87 8.08 -9.26
N SER A 507 -41.97 7.32 -9.37
CA SER A 507 -42.54 6.52 -8.28
C SER A 507 -41.78 5.23 -7.92
N ILE A 508 -40.93 4.69 -8.82
CA ILE A 508 -40.11 3.50 -8.52
C ILE A 508 -38.59 3.77 -8.54
N LYS A 509 -38.20 5.00 -8.87
CA LYS A 509 -36.79 5.39 -9.05
C LYS A 509 -35.93 5.15 -7.80
N GLU A 510 -36.43 5.50 -6.62
CA GLU A 510 -35.74 5.25 -5.35
C GLU A 510 -35.45 3.74 -5.14
N HIS A 511 -36.37 2.87 -5.53
CA HIS A 511 -36.17 1.43 -5.45
C HIS A 511 -35.14 0.93 -6.45
N ILE A 512 -35.13 1.44 -7.67
CA ILE A 512 -34.13 1.12 -8.69
C ILE A 512 -32.73 1.55 -8.24
N ASP A 513 -32.61 2.74 -7.65
CA ASP A 513 -31.33 3.23 -7.12
C ASP A 513 -30.86 2.36 -5.94
N ASN A 514 -31.76 1.88 -5.08
CA ASN A 514 -31.42 0.89 -4.05
C ASN A 514 -30.97 -0.43 -4.68
N PHE A 515 -31.62 -0.91 -5.75
CA PHE A 515 -31.20 -2.15 -6.42
C PHE A 515 -29.78 -2.04 -6.99
N LYS A 516 -29.37 -0.87 -7.48
CA LYS A 516 -28.00 -0.63 -7.98
C LYS A 516 -26.92 -0.79 -6.91
N THR A 517 -27.25 -0.59 -5.63
CA THR A 517 -26.32 -0.76 -4.50
C THR A 517 -26.38 -2.15 -3.87
N PHE A 518 -27.22 -3.06 -4.39
CA PHE A 518 -27.50 -4.36 -3.78
C PHE A 518 -26.24 -5.18 -3.48
N SER A 519 -25.42 -5.49 -4.48
CA SER A 519 -24.22 -6.32 -4.30
C SER A 519 -23.20 -5.70 -3.33
N THR A 520 -22.96 -4.39 -3.42
CA THR A 520 -21.96 -3.70 -2.58
C THR A 520 -22.43 -3.54 -1.14
N GLU A 521 -23.71 -3.31 -0.91
CA GLU A 521 -24.28 -3.27 0.44
C GLU A 521 -24.30 -4.64 1.10
N LEU A 522 -24.58 -5.72 0.35
CA LEU A 522 -24.56 -7.08 0.88
C LEU A 522 -23.16 -7.50 1.34
N ASP A 523 -22.13 -7.28 0.52
CA ASP A 523 -20.73 -7.53 0.89
C ASP A 523 -20.33 -6.75 2.16
N TYR A 524 -20.72 -5.48 2.24
CA TYR A 524 -20.49 -4.66 3.43
C TYR A 524 -21.22 -5.19 4.67
N LEU A 525 -22.50 -5.56 4.54
CA LEU A 525 -23.32 -6.07 5.65
C LEU A 525 -22.81 -7.42 6.16
N LEU A 526 -22.40 -8.31 5.25
CA LEU A 526 -21.74 -9.57 5.61
C LEU A 526 -20.43 -9.28 6.36
N SER A 527 -19.59 -8.41 5.81
CA SER A 527 -18.34 -7.98 6.46
C SER A 527 -18.60 -7.35 7.83
N TYR A 528 -19.71 -6.63 8.04
CA TYR A 528 -20.12 -6.06 9.32
C TYR A 528 -20.56 -7.12 10.34
N ILE A 529 -21.31 -8.13 9.89
CA ILE A 529 -21.73 -9.26 10.73
C ILE A 529 -20.53 -10.05 11.24
N LEU A 530 -19.53 -10.27 10.38
CA LEU A 530 -18.39 -11.15 10.66
C LEU A 530 -17.25 -10.47 11.43
N ARG A 531 -17.37 -9.17 11.76
CA ARG A 531 -16.39 -8.45 12.59
C ARG A 531 -16.39 -8.99 14.02
N TYR A 532 -15.23 -8.93 14.64
CA TYR A 532 -15.06 -9.17 16.07
C TYR A 532 -16.01 -8.32 16.93
N SER A 533 -16.19 -7.04 16.58
CA SER A 533 -17.09 -6.12 17.31
C SER A 533 -18.59 -6.47 17.20
N THR A 534 -18.95 -7.43 16.34
CA THR A 534 -20.32 -7.92 16.13
C THR A 534 -20.49 -9.37 16.60
N ILE A 535 -19.92 -10.36 15.90
CA ILE A 535 -20.19 -11.78 16.19
C ILE A 535 -19.49 -12.24 17.48
N ASN A 536 -18.21 -11.96 17.67
CA ASN A 536 -17.50 -12.31 18.91
C ASN A 536 -18.09 -11.58 20.11
N ARG A 537 -18.46 -10.30 19.94
CA ARG A 537 -19.14 -9.53 20.98
C ARG A 537 -20.48 -10.15 21.38
N PHE A 538 -21.28 -10.62 20.42
CA PHE A 538 -22.50 -11.37 20.71
C PHE A 538 -22.21 -12.64 21.52
N LEU A 539 -21.20 -13.43 21.12
CA LEU A 539 -20.80 -14.66 21.81
C LEU A 539 -20.27 -14.40 23.23
N LYS A 540 -19.72 -13.21 23.51
CA LYS A 540 -19.27 -12.79 24.84
C LYS A 540 -20.44 -12.32 25.73
N GLU A 541 -21.40 -11.60 25.17
CA GLU A 541 -22.54 -11.04 25.90
C GLU A 541 -23.60 -12.10 26.23
N GLU A 542 -23.76 -13.14 25.41
CA GLU A 542 -24.71 -14.22 25.66
C GLU A 542 -24.20 -15.23 26.71
N SER A 543 -25.06 -15.58 27.67
CA SER A 543 -24.73 -16.52 28.74
C SER A 543 -24.58 -17.97 28.22
N LYS A 544 -23.61 -18.71 28.78
CA LYS A 544 -23.14 -20.04 28.33
C LYS A 544 -24.22 -21.12 28.12
N ASN A 545 -25.35 -21.06 28.83
CA ASN A 545 -26.38 -22.13 28.82
C ASN A 545 -27.58 -21.85 27.92
N LYS A 546 -27.47 -20.85 27.05
CA LYS A 546 -28.64 -20.15 26.48
C LYS A 546 -28.73 -20.28 24.96
N ILE A 547 -27.76 -20.92 24.31
CA ILE A 547 -27.72 -21.25 22.89
C ILE A 547 -27.54 -22.77 22.82
N ILE A 548 -28.57 -23.48 22.37
CA ILE A 548 -28.64 -24.95 22.47
C ILE A 548 -28.76 -25.57 21.07
N ASP A 549 -29.24 -24.80 20.10
CA ASP A 549 -29.51 -25.23 18.73
C ASP A 549 -29.39 -24.04 17.76
N PRO A 550 -29.32 -24.29 16.43
CA PRO A 550 -29.25 -23.23 15.42
C PRO A 550 -30.39 -22.21 15.52
N VAL A 551 -31.62 -22.63 15.84
CA VAL A 551 -32.80 -21.75 15.91
C VAL A 551 -32.69 -20.76 17.07
N THR A 552 -32.28 -21.23 18.26
CA THR A 552 -32.06 -20.36 19.42
C THR A 552 -30.91 -19.39 19.18
N PHE A 553 -29.84 -19.80 18.49
CA PHE A 553 -28.76 -18.91 18.06
C PHE A 553 -29.28 -17.79 17.17
N SER A 554 -29.95 -18.13 16.06
CA SER A 554 -30.42 -17.17 15.06
C SER A 554 -31.38 -16.13 15.64
N ASN A 555 -32.35 -16.56 16.44
CA ASN A 555 -33.35 -15.65 17.02
C ASN A 555 -32.71 -14.61 17.95
N LYS A 556 -31.69 -15.01 18.70
CA LYS A 556 -30.96 -14.11 19.60
C LYS A 556 -30.02 -13.20 18.83
N PHE A 557 -29.29 -13.76 17.87
CA PHE A 557 -28.37 -13.00 17.04
C PHE A 557 -29.13 -11.95 16.21
N HIS A 558 -30.29 -12.30 15.66
CA HIS A 558 -31.20 -11.37 14.99
C HIS A 558 -31.54 -10.18 15.89
N ARG A 559 -32.03 -10.41 17.11
CA ARG A 559 -32.38 -9.34 18.06
C ARG A 559 -31.18 -8.49 18.48
N PHE A 560 -30.01 -9.10 18.59
CA PHE A 560 -28.76 -8.39 18.87
C PHE A 560 -28.38 -7.48 17.70
N LEU A 561 -28.44 -7.99 16.48
CA LEU A 561 -28.06 -7.26 15.27
C LEU A 561 -29.06 -6.16 14.92
N GLU A 562 -30.36 -6.42 15.04
CA GLU A 562 -31.46 -5.47 14.80
C GLU A 562 -31.26 -4.15 15.55
N LYS A 563 -30.86 -4.22 16.82
CA LYS A 563 -30.56 -3.03 17.64
C LYS A 563 -29.39 -2.20 17.11
N ARG A 564 -28.42 -2.84 16.45
CA ARG A 564 -27.16 -2.21 15.99
C ARG A 564 -27.27 -1.66 14.58
N ILE A 565 -27.94 -2.39 13.69
CA ILE A 565 -28.12 -1.94 12.30
C ILE A 565 -29.13 -0.81 12.17
N GLY A 566 -29.97 -0.57 13.19
CA GLY A 566 -30.94 0.52 13.19
C GLY A 566 -30.34 1.89 12.84
N GLY A 567 -29.13 2.18 13.31
CA GLY A 567 -28.39 3.43 13.04
C GLY A 567 -27.61 3.46 11.72
N ILE A 568 -27.58 2.36 10.96
CA ILE A 568 -26.87 2.28 9.67
C ILE A 568 -27.79 2.80 8.56
N ASN A 569 -27.27 3.68 7.70
CA ASN A 569 -28.00 4.21 6.56
C ASN A 569 -27.71 3.39 5.30
N LEU A 570 -28.28 2.19 5.22
CA LEU A 570 -28.20 1.26 4.08
C LEU A 570 -29.59 0.76 3.73
N ALA A 571 -29.89 0.60 2.43
CA ALA A 571 -31.20 0.19 1.94
C ALA A 571 -31.51 -1.26 2.31
N TRP A 572 -30.50 -2.14 2.21
CA TRP A 572 -30.67 -3.59 2.37
C TRP A 572 -30.39 -4.10 3.79
N LYS A 573 -30.26 -3.20 4.77
CA LYS A 573 -29.93 -3.57 6.16
C LYS A 573 -30.93 -4.53 6.79
N TYR A 574 -32.22 -4.43 6.49
CA TYR A 574 -33.22 -5.36 7.03
C TYR A 574 -33.30 -6.66 6.25
N TYR A 575 -32.86 -6.67 4.99
CA TYR A 575 -32.82 -7.87 4.17
C TYR A 575 -31.83 -8.90 4.73
N ILE A 576 -30.69 -8.46 5.27
CA ILE A 576 -29.73 -9.36 5.95
C ILE A 576 -30.33 -10.02 7.20
N LEU A 577 -31.31 -9.38 7.86
CA LEU A 577 -32.02 -9.99 8.99
C LEU A 577 -32.98 -11.11 8.53
N GLU A 578 -33.56 -10.98 7.34
CA GLU A 578 -34.33 -12.06 6.72
C GLU A 578 -33.43 -13.29 6.51
N TRP A 579 -32.16 -13.11 6.15
CA TRP A 579 -31.21 -14.23 5.98
C TRP A 579 -30.99 -15.00 7.27
N ILE A 580 -30.84 -14.30 8.39
CA ILE A 580 -30.70 -14.93 9.72
C ILE A 580 -31.96 -15.73 10.06
N THR A 581 -33.13 -15.20 9.71
CA THR A 581 -34.41 -15.87 9.93
C THR A 581 -34.57 -17.10 9.03
N ASP A 582 -34.13 -17.03 7.78
CA ASP A 582 -34.19 -18.14 6.83
C ASP A 582 -33.24 -19.27 7.22
N TYR A 583 -32.07 -18.96 7.75
CA TYR A 583 -31.19 -19.96 8.36
C TYR A 583 -31.91 -20.71 9.48
N ALA A 584 -32.59 -20.00 10.40
CA ALA A 584 -33.41 -20.64 11.44
C ALA A 584 -34.49 -21.56 10.86
N LYS A 585 -35.10 -21.17 9.72
CA LYS A 585 -36.17 -21.96 9.08
C LYS A 585 -35.70 -23.30 8.54
N GLN A 586 -34.44 -23.44 8.15
CA GLN A 586 -33.89 -24.72 7.69
C GLN A 586 -34.00 -25.81 8.76
N PHE A 587 -33.96 -25.41 10.04
CA PHE A 587 -33.96 -26.32 11.17
C PHE A 587 -35.35 -26.48 11.83
N PHE A 588 -36.38 -25.74 11.42
CA PHE A 588 -37.75 -25.91 11.95
C PHE A 588 -38.42 -27.23 11.54
N LYS A 589 -37.91 -27.91 10.50
CA LYS A 589 -38.51 -29.14 9.92
C LYS A 589 -37.63 -30.40 10.07
N VAL A 590 -36.48 -30.29 10.71
CA VAL A 590 -35.55 -31.42 10.84
C VAL A 590 -35.95 -32.22 12.09
N GLU A 591 -36.52 -33.43 11.89
CA GLU A 591 -36.87 -34.37 12.97
C GLU A 591 -35.62 -34.99 13.65
N GLU A 592 -34.41 -34.71 13.16
CA GLU A 592 -33.19 -35.24 13.75
C GLU A 592 -32.86 -34.55 15.07
N GLN A 593 -32.95 -35.30 16.17
CA GLN A 593 -32.36 -34.98 17.47
C GLN A 593 -30.82 -35.03 17.41
N ARG A 594 -30.19 -34.27 16.52
CA ARG A 594 -28.74 -34.06 16.53
C ARG A 594 -28.40 -33.07 17.63
N SER A 595 -27.48 -33.44 18.51
CA SER A 595 -26.86 -32.49 19.44
C SER A 595 -25.91 -31.57 18.66
N TRP A 596 -26.18 -30.27 18.69
CA TRP A 596 -25.31 -29.26 18.08
C TRP A 596 -24.37 -28.66 19.11
N THR A 597 -23.09 -28.51 18.75
CA THR A 597 -22.14 -27.68 19.49
C THR A 597 -22.24 -26.23 19.02
N LEU A 598 -21.85 -25.27 19.88
CA LEU A 598 -21.84 -23.86 19.49
C LEU A 598 -20.92 -23.59 18.29
N ASN A 599 -19.81 -24.32 18.17
CA ASN A 599 -18.87 -24.19 17.05
C ASN A 599 -19.47 -24.67 15.75
N GLU A 600 -20.19 -25.79 15.76
CA GLU A 600 -20.93 -26.26 14.59
C GLU A 600 -21.98 -25.22 14.19
N ILE A 601 -22.74 -24.67 15.16
CA ILE A 601 -23.78 -23.67 14.88
C ILE A 601 -23.19 -22.40 14.26
N VAL A 602 -22.13 -21.85 14.84
CA VAL A 602 -21.49 -20.62 14.36
C VAL A 602 -20.83 -20.86 13.00
N SER A 603 -20.17 -22.01 12.82
CA SER A 603 -19.51 -22.33 11.56
C SER A 603 -20.51 -22.53 10.42
N ASP A 604 -21.57 -23.28 10.67
CA ASP A 604 -22.65 -23.51 9.72
C ASP A 604 -23.39 -22.21 9.36
N PHE A 605 -23.64 -21.36 10.36
CA PHE A 605 -24.22 -20.04 10.14
C PHE A 605 -23.35 -19.13 9.26
N ILE A 606 -22.03 -19.05 9.53
CA ILE A 606 -21.11 -18.24 8.71
C ILE A 606 -21.06 -18.78 7.28
N ASN A 607 -20.93 -20.10 7.11
CA ASN A 607 -20.90 -20.72 5.79
C ASN A 607 -22.20 -20.46 5.02
N PHE A 608 -23.35 -20.57 5.69
CA PHE A 608 -24.64 -20.24 5.10
C PHE A 608 -24.70 -18.80 4.59
N LEU A 609 -24.21 -17.83 5.38
CA LEU A 609 -24.19 -16.43 4.98
C LEU A 609 -23.24 -16.17 3.80
N GLU A 610 -22.03 -16.75 3.81
CA GLU A 610 -21.07 -16.63 2.71
C GLU A 610 -21.60 -17.25 1.41
N GLU A 611 -22.16 -18.47 1.47
CA GLU A 611 -22.76 -19.13 0.31
C GLU A 611 -23.99 -18.39 -0.20
N ARG A 612 -24.77 -17.79 0.69
CA ARG A 612 -25.92 -16.99 0.30
C ARG A 612 -25.48 -15.69 -0.36
N GLU A 613 -24.50 -14.99 0.20
CA GLU A 613 -23.97 -13.75 -0.35
C GLU A 613 -23.45 -13.95 -1.78
N LEU A 614 -22.61 -14.97 -2.00
CA LEU A 614 -22.11 -15.31 -3.33
C LEU A 614 -23.23 -15.63 -4.32
N ARG A 615 -24.26 -16.37 -3.89
CA ARG A 615 -25.41 -16.70 -4.74
C ARG A 615 -26.24 -15.47 -5.07
N GLU A 616 -26.54 -14.60 -4.10
CA GLU A 616 -27.39 -13.42 -4.29
C GLU A 616 -26.71 -12.37 -5.21
N GLN A 617 -25.38 -12.42 -5.36
CA GLN A 617 -24.66 -11.64 -6.36
C GLN A 617 -24.80 -12.16 -7.81
N GLU A 618 -25.32 -13.38 -8.02
CA GLU A 618 -25.55 -13.90 -9.36
C GLU A 618 -26.79 -13.26 -10.00
N ILE A 619 -26.68 -12.92 -11.29
CA ILE A 619 -27.75 -12.26 -12.06
C ILE A 619 -29.07 -13.06 -12.01
N ASP A 620 -28.97 -14.40 -12.09
CA ASP A 620 -30.13 -15.29 -12.07
C ASP A 620 -30.81 -15.36 -10.70
N HIS A 621 -30.04 -15.29 -9.61
CA HIS A 621 -30.59 -15.24 -8.26
C HIS A 621 -31.21 -13.88 -7.95
N PHE A 622 -30.61 -12.80 -8.45
CA PHE A 622 -31.18 -11.46 -8.32
C PHE A 622 -32.57 -11.35 -8.99
N LEU A 623 -32.81 -12.05 -10.10
CA LEU A 623 -34.16 -12.17 -10.69
C LEU A 623 -35.17 -12.78 -9.69
N ILE A 624 -34.79 -13.85 -9.00
CA ILE A 624 -35.64 -14.49 -7.98
C ILE A 624 -35.92 -13.51 -6.84
N PHE A 625 -34.90 -12.78 -6.39
CA PHE A 625 -35.05 -11.73 -5.39
C PHE A 625 -36.03 -10.64 -5.85
N LEU A 626 -35.91 -10.14 -7.09
CA LEU A 626 -36.82 -9.15 -7.65
C LEU A 626 -38.27 -9.65 -7.66
N ASP A 627 -38.53 -10.88 -8.11
CA ASP A 627 -39.88 -11.45 -8.12
C ASP A 627 -40.51 -11.46 -6.71
N GLN A 628 -39.75 -11.91 -5.72
CA GLN A 628 -40.18 -11.91 -4.31
C GLN A 628 -40.41 -10.50 -3.77
N TYR A 629 -39.55 -9.54 -4.13
CA TYR A 629 -39.68 -8.15 -3.74
C TYR A 629 -40.97 -7.54 -4.31
N ILE A 630 -41.23 -7.75 -5.60
CA ILE A 630 -42.38 -7.22 -6.33
C ILE A 630 -43.69 -7.80 -5.77
N ALA A 631 -43.70 -9.08 -5.39
CA ALA A 631 -44.86 -9.72 -4.75
C ALA A 631 -45.25 -9.08 -3.40
N LYS A 632 -44.30 -8.44 -2.69
CA LYS A 632 -44.56 -7.73 -1.42
C LYS A 632 -45.03 -6.28 -1.62
N VAL A 633 -44.96 -5.72 -2.83
CA VAL A 633 -45.36 -4.33 -3.11
C VAL A 633 -46.88 -4.19 -3.10
N SER A 634 -47.41 -3.39 -2.17
CA SER A 634 -48.87 -3.25 -1.96
C SER A 634 -49.58 -2.24 -2.86
N ASN A 635 -48.83 -1.44 -3.64
CA ASN A 635 -49.40 -0.40 -4.52
C ASN A 635 -49.59 -0.93 -5.94
N ASP A 636 -50.85 -1.10 -6.37
CA ASP A 636 -51.24 -1.66 -7.68
C ASP A 636 -50.64 -0.90 -8.88
N LEU A 637 -50.48 0.42 -8.80
CA LEU A 637 -49.89 1.23 -9.88
C LEU A 637 -48.38 0.99 -9.99
N ASN A 638 -47.67 0.90 -8.86
CA ASN A 638 -46.25 0.58 -8.86
C ASN A 638 -46.00 -0.89 -9.23
N HIS A 639 -46.91 -1.79 -8.87
CA HIS A 639 -46.80 -3.22 -9.16
C HIS A 639 -46.73 -3.50 -10.68
N GLY A 640 -47.55 -2.82 -11.49
CA GLY A 640 -47.48 -2.93 -12.95
C GLY A 640 -46.14 -2.49 -13.55
N ILE A 641 -45.58 -1.38 -13.06
CA ILE A 641 -44.29 -0.83 -13.53
C ILE A 641 -43.14 -1.74 -13.08
N PHE A 642 -43.20 -2.30 -11.88
CA PHE A 642 -42.22 -3.28 -11.41
C PHE A 642 -42.22 -4.57 -12.23
N LEU A 643 -43.39 -5.08 -12.64
CA LEU A 643 -43.48 -6.23 -13.53
C LEU A 643 -42.92 -5.93 -14.92
N GLU A 644 -43.05 -4.70 -15.41
CA GLU A 644 -42.40 -4.26 -16.64
C GLU A 644 -40.87 -4.22 -16.46
N PHE A 645 -40.38 -3.62 -15.38
CA PHE A 645 -38.96 -3.59 -15.04
C PHE A 645 -38.36 -5.01 -14.94
N TYR A 646 -39.06 -5.94 -14.28
CA TYR A 646 -38.65 -7.34 -14.17
C TYR A 646 -38.43 -7.98 -15.55
N LYS A 647 -39.38 -7.79 -16.48
CA LYS A 647 -39.27 -8.33 -17.85
C LYS A 647 -38.11 -7.71 -18.62
N GLN A 648 -37.88 -6.41 -18.45
CA GLN A 648 -36.73 -5.75 -19.08
C GLN A 648 -35.42 -6.24 -18.48
N PHE A 649 -35.33 -6.43 -17.16
CA PHE A 649 -34.15 -7.00 -16.51
C PHE A 649 -33.86 -8.42 -17.00
N GLU A 650 -34.88 -9.29 -17.07
CA GLU A 650 -34.76 -10.64 -17.61
C GLU A 650 -34.25 -10.64 -19.06
N TYR A 651 -34.77 -9.74 -19.90
CA TYR A 651 -34.30 -9.55 -21.26
C TYR A 651 -32.84 -9.05 -21.31
N CYS A 652 -32.48 -8.10 -20.44
CA CYS A 652 -31.14 -7.52 -20.35
C CYS A 652 -30.09 -8.49 -19.81
N ARG A 653 -30.45 -9.66 -19.26
CA ARG A 653 -29.47 -10.69 -18.84
C ARG A 653 -28.50 -11.08 -19.96
N GLY A 654 -28.95 -11.12 -21.21
CA GLY A 654 -28.10 -11.41 -22.37
C GLY A 654 -26.98 -10.38 -22.59
N ILE A 655 -27.18 -9.14 -22.14
CA ILE A 655 -26.22 -8.02 -22.27
C ILE A 655 -24.94 -8.32 -21.47
N ALA A 656 -25.03 -9.06 -20.36
CA ALA A 656 -23.88 -9.47 -19.55
C ALA A 656 -22.81 -10.20 -20.38
N ILE A 657 -23.22 -10.94 -21.42
CA ILE A 657 -22.34 -11.70 -22.31
C ILE A 657 -22.06 -10.91 -23.60
N GLU A 658 -23.11 -10.35 -24.21
CA GLU A 658 -23.00 -9.72 -25.53
C GLU A 658 -22.22 -8.41 -25.49
N PHE A 659 -22.35 -7.61 -24.43
CA PHE A 659 -21.76 -6.29 -24.35
C PHE A 659 -20.22 -6.33 -24.21
N PRO A 660 -19.62 -7.16 -23.33
CA PRO A 660 -18.16 -7.33 -23.33
C PRO A 660 -17.61 -7.81 -24.68
N LEU A 661 -18.30 -8.73 -25.36
CA LEU A 661 -17.93 -9.18 -26.70
C LEU A 661 -18.01 -8.07 -27.75
N TYR A 662 -19.02 -7.20 -27.65
CA TYR A 662 -19.17 -6.02 -28.48
C TYR A 662 -18.00 -5.04 -28.29
N VAL A 663 -17.65 -4.72 -27.04
CA VAL A 663 -16.49 -3.85 -26.72
C VAL A 663 -15.19 -4.47 -27.25
N ARG A 664 -14.99 -5.78 -27.05
CA ARG A 664 -13.84 -6.52 -27.57
C ARG A 664 -13.70 -6.39 -29.08
N LYS A 665 -14.78 -6.64 -29.84
CA LYS A 665 -14.77 -6.52 -31.31
C LYS A 665 -14.46 -5.10 -31.76
N ARG A 666 -14.97 -4.08 -31.05
CA ARG A 666 -14.62 -2.68 -31.31
C ARG A 666 -13.13 -2.42 -31.10
N ILE A 667 -12.54 -2.87 -29.98
CA ILE A 667 -11.09 -2.74 -29.73
C ILE A 667 -10.28 -3.40 -30.84
N GLU A 668 -10.63 -4.62 -31.25
CA GLU A 668 -9.93 -5.35 -32.31
C GLU A 668 -10.04 -4.62 -33.66
N THR A 669 -11.21 -4.05 -33.95
CA THR A 669 -11.46 -3.25 -35.17
C THR A 669 -10.64 -1.96 -35.16
N GLU A 670 -10.70 -1.17 -34.09
CA GLU A 670 -9.91 0.07 -33.97
C GLU A 670 -8.42 -0.18 -34.04
N LEU A 671 -7.92 -1.24 -33.39
CA LEU A 671 -6.51 -1.60 -33.45
C LEU A 671 -6.04 -1.89 -34.89
N SER A 672 -6.93 -2.41 -35.75
CA SER A 672 -6.63 -2.68 -37.16
C SER A 672 -6.63 -1.41 -38.02
N LEU A 673 -7.42 -0.41 -37.64
CA LEU A 673 -7.57 0.87 -38.33
C LEU A 673 -6.58 1.95 -37.83
N LEU A 674 -5.98 1.74 -36.65
CA LEU A 674 -5.10 2.70 -35.99
C LEU A 674 -3.90 3.06 -36.88
N ASN A 675 -3.88 4.30 -37.34
CA ASN A 675 -2.75 4.85 -38.10
C ASN A 675 -1.69 5.40 -37.15
N MET A 676 -0.64 4.61 -36.90
CA MET A 676 0.48 5.03 -36.05
C MET A 676 1.47 5.86 -36.83
N LYS A 677 1.15 7.14 -36.98
CA LYS A 677 2.07 8.15 -37.50
C LYS A 677 3.19 8.43 -36.50
N GLN A 678 4.34 8.83 -37.03
CA GLN A 678 5.44 9.34 -36.23
C GLN A 678 4.97 10.54 -35.39
N GLU A 679 5.42 10.58 -34.14
CA GLU A 679 5.05 11.65 -33.22
C GLU A 679 5.76 12.95 -33.54
N GLU A 680 4.99 14.03 -33.65
CA GLU A 680 5.49 15.39 -33.72
C GLU A 680 4.78 16.24 -32.65
N LEU A 681 5.54 16.65 -31.64
CA LEU A 681 5.05 17.43 -30.51
C LEU A 681 5.94 18.65 -30.27
N SER A 682 5.43 19.60 -29.50
CA SER A 682 6.32 20.61 -28.94
C SER A 682 7.31 19.94 -27.99
N PRO A 683 8.58 20.38 -27.96
CA PRO A 683 9.62 19.72 -27.18
C PRO A 683 9.32 19.49 -25.69
N ILE A 684 8.60 20.41 -25.04
CA ILE A 684 8.24 20.28 -23.62
C ILE A 684 7.20 19.17 -23.36
N GLU A 685 6.31 18.91 -24.32
CA GLU A 685 5.29 17.84 -24.23
C GLU A 685 5.93 16.44 -24.27
N PHE A 686 7.16 16.30 -24.81
CA PHE A 686 7.88 15.03 -24.71
C PHE A 686 8.32 14.70 -23.28
N LEU A 687 8.45 15.69 -22.40
CA LEU A 687 8.93 15.54 -21.02
C LEU A 687 7.79 15.43 -19.99
N ARG A 688 6.54 15.48 -20.46
CA ARG A 688 5.34 15.43 -19.63
C ARG A 688 4.20 14.72 -20.36
N LEU A 689 3.68 13.64 -19.79
CA LEU A 689 2.43 13.02 -20.25
C LEU A 689 1.20 13.63 -19.58
N ASN A 690 1.28 13.86 -18.27
CA ASN A 690 0.27 14.53 -17.45
C ASN A 690 0.94 15.21 -16.24
N GLU A 691 0.20 15.73 -15.27
CA GLU A 691 0.78 16.37 -14.08
C GLU A 691 1.68 15.47 -13.24
N GLN A 692 1.38 14.16 -13.20
CA GLN A 692 2.07 13.20 -12.32
C GLN A 692 3.16 12.41 -13.06
N ASP A 693 3.06 12.25 -14.38
CA ASP A 693 3.97 11.45 -15.22
C ASP A 693 4.91 12.37 -16.02
N THR A 694 5.83 13.00 -15.30
CA THR A 694 6.91 13.85 -15.82
C THR A 694 8.24 13.11 -15.87
N PHE A 695 9.18 13.61 -16.67
CA PHE A 695 10.53 13.05 -16.72
C PHE A 695 11.26 13.14 -15.36
N ASN A 696 11.04 14.21 -14.59
CA ASN A 696 11.64 14.36 -13.27
C ASN A 696 11.11 13.29 -12.30
N ASN A 697 9.79 13.15 -12.22
CA ASN A 697 9.15 12.13 -11.37
C ASN A 697 9.58 10.71 -11.78
N TYR A 698 9.76 10.45 -13.08
CA TYR A 698 10.30 9.18 -13.55
C TYR A 698 11.71 8.90 -13.02
N ILE A 699 12.61 9.90 -13.04
CA ILE A 699 13.96 9.75 -12.49
C ILE A 699 13.90 9.51 -10.98
N GLU A 700 13.10 10.28 -10.26
CA GLU A 700 12.93 10.14 -8.82
C GLU A 700 12.46 8.72 -8.45
N GLU A 701 11.36 8.26 -9.05
CA GLU A 701 10.73 6.98 -8.74
C GLU A 701 11.55 5.76 -9.16
N VAL A 702 12.26 5.84 -10.29
CA VAL A 702 12.94 4.67 -10.89
C VAL A 702 14.43 4.62 -10.56
N ASN A 703 15.09 5.77 -10.43
CA ASN A 703 16.56 5.85 -10.32
C ASN A 703 17.07 6.41 -8.99
N LEU A 704 16.30 7.27 -8.30
CA LEU A 704 16.72 7.86 -7.02
C LEU A 704 16.28 7.03 -5.82
N LYS A 705 15.05 6.53 -5.83
CA LYS A 705 14.55 5.60 -4.81
C LYS A 705 15.28 4.26 -4.90
N TYR A 706 16.15 3.97 -3.94
CA TYR A 706 17.04 2.81 -3.98
C TYR A 706 16.28 1.47 -3.84
N PHE A 707 15.23 1.40 -3.03
CA PHE A 707 14.39 0.22 -2.84
C PHE A 707 13.17 0.17 -3.78
N SER A 708 13.13 0.99 -4.85
CA SER A 708 11.99 1.07 -5.78
C SER A 708 11.68 -0.25 -6.50
N LYS A 709 12.66 -1.16 -6.52
CA LYS A 709 12.57 -2.49 -7.14
C LYS A 709 12.14 -3.60 -6.18
N LEU A 710 11.95 -3.28 -4.91
CA LEU A 710 11.49 -4.23 -3.90
C LEU A 710 9.97 -4.22 -3.83
N ILE A 711 9.39 -5.38 -3.52
CA ILE A 711 7.96 -5.57 -3.26
C ILE A 711 7.84 -6.19 -1.86
N PRO A 712 7.09 -5.55 -0.95
CA PRO A 712 6.93 -6.07 0.40
C PRO A 712 5.87 -7.17 0.41
N ARG A 713 6.29 -8.39 0.76
CA ARG A 713 5.45 -9.58 0.90
C ARG A 713 5.37 -9.96 2.38
N PRO A 714 4.20 -9.89 3.02
CA PRO A 714 4.07 -10.31 4.42
C PRO A 714 4.59 -11.75 4.61
N VAL A 715 5.32 -11.98 5.69
CA VAL A 715 5.76 -13.32 6.12
C VAL A 715 5.00 -13.71 7.37
N SER A 716 4.93 -12.80 8.34
CA SER A 716 4.22 -12.99 9.59
C SER A 716 3.58 -11.69 10.07
N ILE A 717 2.34 -11.76 10.52
CA ILE A 717 1.69 -10.70 11.31
C ILE A 717 1.41 -11.30 12.70
N ILE A 718 1.89 -10.61 13.74
CA ILE A 718 1.60 -10.98 15.12
C ILE A 718 0.71 -9.88 15.70
N LEU A 719 -0.43 -10.27 16.24
CA LEU A 719 -1.38 -9.40 16.93
C LEU A 719 -1.44 -9.80 18.41
N ASN A 720 -1.58 -8.81 19.29
CA ASN A 720 -1.80 -9.02 20.72
C ASN A 720 -3.24 -8.63 21.08
N HIS A 721 -3.98 -9.56 21.66
CA HIS A 721 -5.38 -9.38 22.02
C HIS A 721 -5.55 -8.29 23.09
N LYS A 722 -6.61 -7.48 22.98
CA LYS A 722 -6.95 -6.49 24.00
C LYS A 722 -8.06 -7.00 24.90
N PHE A 723 -7.65 -7.46 26.08
CA PHE A 723 -8.57 -7.82 27.15
C PHE A 723 -9.16 -6.59 27.84
N THR A 724 -10.44 -6.69 28.20
CA THR A 724 -11.06 -5.87 29.23
C THR A 724 -10.60 -6.28 30.62
N ASP A 725 -10.77 -5.43 31.63
CA ASP A 725 -10.35 -5.72 33.01
C ASP A 725 -10.91 -7.06 33.53
N ASN A 726 -12.16 -7.38 33.18
CA ASN A 726 -12.81 -8.63 33.56
C ASN A 726 -12.23 -9.86 32.84
N GLU A 727 -11.68 -9.69 31.64
CA GLU A 727 -11.14 -10.79 30.84
C GLU A 727 -9.70 -11.13 31.24
N ILE A 728 -8.94 -10.17 31.76
CA ILE A 728 -7.56 -10.39 32.24
C ILE A 728 -7.53 -11.54 33.27
N GLU A 729 -8.57 -11.68 34.09
CA GLU A 729 -8.69 -12.74 35.08
C GLU A 729 -8.90 -14.14 34.48
N LEU A 730 -9.27 -14.26 33.21
CA LEU A 730 -9.48 -15.54 32.52
C LEU A 730 -8.18 -16.10 31.92
N PHE A 731 -7.13 -15.29 31.80
CA PHE A 731 -5.87 -15.65 31.15
C PHE A 731 -4.69 -15.59 32.14
N LYS A 732 -3.70 -16.47 31.97
CA LYS A 732 -2.43 -16.42 32.72
C LYS A 732 -1.40 -15.50 32.07
N ARG A 733 -1.49 -15.31 30.75
CA ARG A 733 -0.55 -14.56 29.90
C ARG A 733 -1.29 -13.90 28.73
N GLU A 734 -0.57 -13.11 27.94
CA GLU A 734 -1.11 -12.47 26.74
C GLU A 734 -1.53 -13.52 25.68
N LEU A 735 -2.65 -13.25 25.00
CA LEU A 735 -3.13 -14.02 23.86
C LEU A 735 -2.62 -13.36 22.57
N PHE A 736 -1.92 -14.15 21.75
CA PHE A 736 -1.40 -13.73 20.46
C PHE A 736 -2.12 -14.45 19.33
N HIS A 737 -2.45 -13.69 18.29
CA HIS A 737 -2.87 -14.25 17.01
C HIS A 737 -1.75 -14.05 15.99
N VAL A 738 -1.38 -15.12 15.29
CA VAL A 738 -0.28 -15.15 14.32
C VAL A 738 -0.79 -15.55 12.95
N PHE A 739 -0.56 -14.69 11.97
CA PHE A 739 -0.90 -14.92 10.57
C PHE A 739 0.39 -15.28 9.85
N ASN A 740 0.52 -16.53 9.42
CA ASN A 740 1.69 -17.05 8.73
C ASN A 740 1.41 -17.13 7.23
N PHE A 741 2.19 -16.42 6.44
CA PHE A 741 2.06 -16.41 4.99
C PHE A 741 2.96 -17.46 4.38
N LYS A 742 2.38 -18.31 3.54
CA LYS A 742 3.06 -19.40 2.83
C LYS A 742 2.79 -19.29 1.34
N TYR A 743 3.82 -19.59 0.55
CA TYR A 743 3.80 -19.63 -0.91
C TYR A 743 3.46 -18.28 -1.57
N TRP A 744 4.42 -17.72 -2.31
CA TRP A 744 4.23 -16.52 -3.11
C TRP A 744 4.32 -16.89 -4.60
N GLY A 745 3.21 -17.42 -5.14
CA GLY A 745 3.04 -17.73 -6.56
C GLY A 745 1.78 -17.09 -7.13
N ASN A 746 1.11 -17.75 -8.10
CA ASN A 746 -0.20 -17.30 -8.57
C ASN A 746 -1.28 -17.35 -7.49
N LYS A 747 -1.07 -18.19 -6.47
CA LYS A 747 -1.92 -18.31 -5.28
C LYS A 747 -1.07 -18.17 -4.02
N SER A 748 -1.61 -17.51 -3.01
CA SER A 748 -1.07 -17.42 -1.66
C SER A 748 -1.90 -18.27 -0.70
N LEU A 749 -1.27 -18.81 0.32
CA LEU A 749 -1.93 -19.45 1.46
C LEU A 749 -1.51 -18.71 2.72
N PHE A 750 -2.44 -18.34 3.57
CA PHE A 750 -2.11 -17.81 4.89
C PHE A 750 -2.88 -18.55 5.97
N GLU A 751 -2.15 -18.95 7.01
CA GLU A 751 -2.64 -19.72 8.14
C GLU A 751 -2.76 -18.81 9.35
N ILE A 752 -3.86 -18.96 10.08
CA ILE A 752 -4.17 -18.18 11.28
C ILE A 752 -4.04 -19.12 12.46
N SER A 753 -3.20 -18.74 13.42
CA SER A 753 -2.92 -19.53 14.61
C SER A 753 -2.97 -18.66 15.86
N ASP A 754 -3.18 -19.25 17.02
CA ASP A 754 -3.05 -18.56 18.30
C ASP A 754 -2.49 -19.48 19.39
N ASN A 755 -2.11 -18.88 20.51
CA ASN A 755 -1.59 -19.57 21.67
C ASN A 755 -2.66 -19.80 22.75
N PHE A 756 -3.96 -19.84 22.39
CA PHE A 756 -5.06 -19.84 23.36
C PHE A 756 -4.97 -20.97 24.38
N LYS A 757 -4.62 -22.18 23.92
CA LYS A 757 -4.33 -23.35 24.76
C LYS A 757 -3.39 -22.98 25.91
N GLU A 758 -2.22 -22.47 25.58
CA GLU A 758 -1.14 -22.19 26.52
C GLU A 758 -1.46 -21.09 27.55
N VAL A 759 -2.49 -20.27 27.33
CA VAL A 759 -2.72 -19.06 28.14
C VAL A 759 -4.07 -19.00 28.85
N TYR A 760 -5.06 -19.80 28.45
CA TYR A 760 -6.38 -19.79 29.07
C TYR A 760 -6.40 -20.56 30.41
N ARG A 761 -6.86 -19.92 31.49
CA ARG A 761 -6.73 -20.47 32.86
C ARG A 761 -7.44 -21.78 33.08
N ALA A 762 -8.64 -21.94 32.53
CA ALA A 762 -9.46 -23.13 32.79
C ALA A 762 -8.89 -24.40 32.14
N TRP A 763 -8.03 -24.26 31.14
CA TRP A 763 -7.37 -25.39 30.48
C TRP A 763 -6.14 -25.88 31.26
N LEU A 764 -5.42 -24.97 31.90
CA LEU A 764 -4.24 -25.28 32.72
C LEU A 764 -4.57 -25.78 34.15
N ILE A 765 -5.82 -26.15 34.43
CA ILE A 765 -6.28 -26.71 35.72
C ILE A 765 -6.59 -28.22 35.60
N GLU A 766 -6.60 -28.77 34.38
CA GLU A 766 -6.83 -30.20 34.11
C GLU A 766 -5.55 -31.02 33.83
N GLU A 767 -4.36 -30.45 34.05
CA GLU A 767 -3.10 -31.18 34.30
C GLU A 767 -2.76 -31.13 35.80
#